data_AF-A0AAW4N7R0-F1
#
_entry.id   AF-A0AAW4N7R0-F1
#
_cell.length_a   1.000
_cell.length_b   1.000
_cell.length_c   1.000
_cell.angle_alpha   90.00
_cell.angle_beta   90.00
_cell.angle_gamma   90.00
#
_symmetry.space_group_name_H-M   'P 1'
#
loop_
_entity.id
_entity.type
_entity.pdbx_description
1 polymer ?
#
loop_
_entity_poly.entity_id
_entity_poly.type
_entity_poly.pdbx_seq_one_letter_code
_entity_poly.pdbx_strand_id
1 'polypeptide(L)'
;MAVTANSNGKDTYGTLWESRTAASYLTCSDGGNGSDFKITNDVTKGSTYYIGARQYYGDAIEGEVKLNVKLTVWKLPAGMTGKGTDAEPFVLKTAEHLAWFRDYVNDDHLSACAKIADNVEVIDLKDFCHAADASQNLNKLSWEPIGNSNKQYRGTFDGNNKTITNLYINESQDNMGFFGSTDQSTIKNLTFVNANVVNTSFSTGILVGNAGYGSTLQNIKISNTCQIKGGNCTGGIAGNLDGNAYNCVNCATVQGIGIVGGLFGNYVRTDNSITACANYGNVTASDGTAGGLVGSFQSGTIQDCANYGDVKGAIQVAGMAGDVEEGKIQNVFNYGNVSATMSTQDIGMAFGNSYKGATTEGMVAYYSGAKLIANGQEQTAKAFGTGDLSEDNATGFTEAQLKSGVVAYLLQQNASSKAKWGQNLANDGDIYPVIGSEHQVYATEDLLVNCKTYEVVRGSFTNNPTSSAIKYQHGTTNHHVATDATCTEAATKEYWQCQDCQRTYSDSQLTVELTDVTNADQPAIGHHSNEDGYCDRCQHYVAVKPSKENGVYLIAKPCHLAWFRDYVNGTIVDEGEAAGTTHSSASAMLTADIDLKNYCHAAEDGKELLSWIPIGNNDNRWKGNMDGQGHTISHLYIKTAQDLVGLFGYTDGATIQDLIFDNAKVENVSTTGMNTLYTGILAGRAYGDSPLHIKGIKTTNNCTVIGQEGTGGIVGGVKINLENCENRSSVKGTRFVGGIAGSSTERNIWRSTNYGTVENDDAEIGGIIGYADDTSIEDCANYGKITSTGWYAGGIAGHTLFNGSIQNVFSYGDVTNTNTNDNPGIIIGYVDGTLTAKGIVAYNKEALLNNSSENIKIVGEGSLTFEDGKVEADVVKAFTKQQIKSGEVAWLLNGSTSVPTEGSTLAWYQKLGENAYPVLTAAEGNTVYNGSFRYCDGTASSYSNSSSENELVHVASATLTSPKFDADKHIYHMGCSNENCPEHKYAADADGTLKATQADGKFYVEKLALTDASTAINTQAQFTIKDLQYSRQLNEGQKGYVTLCLPFDINVADVTGVEKCYPVGDMMIHMPTNDASVLKFVLMLDEQSVIKAGTPMIVKLAAENAAQKLVATAQNVEYNASFFAAPTAKTLTLRDWDGKSGMMPICHDLASATIGGVYTATTLEPGSYSLREDGTFGIYENV
;
A
#
# COMPACT_ATOMS: atom_id res chain seq x y z
N MET A 1 -51.07 -11.48 -24.19
CA MET A 1 -51.85 -10.60 -23.27
C MET A 1 -50.97 -9.46 -22.84
N ALA A 2 -51.45 -8.21 -22.92
CA ALA A 2 -50.80 -7.06 -22.31
C ALA A 2 -51.68 -6.53 -21.19
N VAL A 3 -51.11 -6.24 -20.03
CA VAL A 3 -51.80 -5.61 -18.90
C VAL A 3 -51.09 -4.29 -18.60
N THR A 4 -51.85 -3.21 -18.56
CA THR A 4 -51.38 -1.92 -18.06
C THR A 4 -52.25 -1.44 -16.90
N ALA A 5 -51.66 -0.71 -15.96
CA ALA A 5 -52.42 0.07 -15.00
C ALA A 5 -52.71 1.48 -15.55
N ASN A 6 -53.72 2.12 -14.99
CA ASN A 6 -53.86 3.57 -14.96
C ASN A 6 -54.01 3.96 -13.49
N SER A 7 -52.93 4.43 -12.90
CA SER A 7 -52.76 4.73 -11.48
C SER A 7 -53.00 6.21 -11.14
N ASN A 8 -53.39 7.03 -12.12
CA ASN A 8 -53.50 8.49 -12.01
C ASN A 8 -52.19 9.21 -11.63
N GLY A 9 -51.03 8.73 -12.11
CA GLY A 9 -49.75 9.42 -11.96
C GLY A 9 -48.87 8.92 -10.80
N LYS A 10 -49.11 7.68 -10.31
CA LYS A 10 -48.33 7.05 -9.23
C LYS A 10 -47.48 5.90 -9.77
N ASP A 11 -46.20 5.83 -9.40
CA ASP A 11 -45.35 4.73 -9.86
C ASP A 11 -45.85 3.37 -9.31
N THR A 12 -46.12 2.45 -10.23
CA THR A 12 -46.71 1.14 -9.91
C THR A 12 -45.88 0.01 -10.51
N TYR A 13 -45.94 -1.13 -9.83
CA TYR A 13 -45.33 -2.39 -10.25
C TYR A 13 -46.39 -3.45 -10.46
N GLY A 14 -46.13 -4.34 -11.42
CA GLY A 14 -47.07 -5.38 -11.81
C GLY A 14 -46.40 -6.73 -11.98
N THR A 15 -47.13 -7.78 -11.66
CA THR A 15 -46.64 -9.15 -11.74
C THR A 15 -47.77 -10.10 -12.13
N LEU A 16 -47.45 -11.14 -12.90
CA LEU A 16 -48.38 -12.17 -13.36
C LEU A 16 -48.01 -13.55 -12.81
N TRP A 17 -48.99 -14.32 -12.35
CA TRP A 17 -48.83 -15.71 -11.92
C TRP A 17 -49.82 -16.65 -12.59
N GLU A 18 -49.44 -17.92 -12.70
CA GLU A 18 -50.32 -19.02 -13.13
C GLU A 18 -51.24 -19.53 -12.00
N SER A 19 -50.86 -19.34 -10.74
CA SER A 19 -51.71 -19.66 -9.58
C SER A 19 -51.39 -18.76 -8.38
N ARG A 20 -52.33 -18.63 -7.42
CA ARG A 20 -52.12 -17.84 -6.18
C ARG A 20 -51.03 -18.39 -5.26
N THR A 21 -50.63 -19.64 -5.45
CA THR A 21 -49.64 -20.35 -4.63
C THR A 21 -48.37 -20.69 -5.42
N ALA A 22 -48.24 -20.20 -6.65
CA ALA A 22 -47.06 -20.45 -7.46
C ALA A 22 -45.82 -19.84 -6.77
N ALA A 23 -44.76 -20.64 -6.63
CA ALA A 23 -43.52 -20.21 -6.00
C ALA A 23 -42.77 -19.16 -6.84
N SER A 24 -43.04 -19.11 -8.15
CA SER A 24 -42.48 -18.15 -9.10
C SER A 24 -43.59 -17.44 -9.89
N TYR A 25 -43.34 -16.18 -10.24
CA TYR A 25 -44.18 -15.43 -11.18
C TYR A 25 -43.84 -15.80 -12.63
N LEU A 26 -44.82 -15.64 -13.52
CA LEU A 26 -44.63 -15.82 -14.96
C LEU A 26 -43.91 -14.63 -15.61
N THR A 27 -44.21 -13.40 -15.17
CA THR A 27 -43.52 -12.18 -15.59
C THR A 27 -43.76 -11.06 -14.57
N CYS A 28 -42.83 -10.13 -14.43
CA CYS A 28 -42.97 -8.91 -13.64
C CYS A 28 -42.44 -7.68 -14.40
N SER A 29 -42.87 -6.50 -13.98
CA SER A 29 -42.34 -5.22 -14.44
C SER A 29 -41.92 -4.44 -13.21
N ASP A 30 -40.64 -4.53 -12.85
CA ASP A 30 -40.04 -3.98 -11.62
C ASP A 30 -39.00 -2.86 -11.90
N GLY A 31 -38.75 -2.51 -13.17
CA GLY A 31 -37.66 -1.61 -13.57
C GLY A 31 -38.09 -0.47 -14.50
N GLY A 32 -38.58 0.65 -13.95
CA GLY A 32 -38.77 1.90 -14.70
C GLY A 32 -39.37 3.02 -13.84
N ASN A 33 -38.80 4.23 -13.93
CA ASN A 33 -39.37 5.46 -13.36
C ASN A 33 -40.58 5.90 -14.20
N GLY A 34 -41.73 5.25 -14.01
CA GLY A 34 -42.94 5.53 -14.78
C GLY A 34 -44.22 5.29 -14.00
N SER A 35 -45.21 6.13 -14.26
CA SER A 35 -46.48 6.17 -13.52
C SER A 35 -47.38 4.94 -13.70
N ASP A 36 -47.08 3.99 -14.58
CA ASP A 36 -47.92 2.81 -14.80
C ASP A 36 -47.09 1.60 -15.23
N PHE A 37 -47.28 0.44 -14.58
CA PHE A 37 -46.65 -0.80 -15.04
C PHE A 37 -47.26 -1.29 -16.36
N LYS A 38 -46.43 -1.95 -17.17
CA LYS A 38 -46.85 -2.72 -18.35
C LYS A 38 -46.22 -4.11 -18.29
N ILE A 39 -47.06 -5.14 -18.24
CA ILE A 39 -46.63 -6.54 -18.35
C ILE A 39 -47.22 -7.17 -19.61
N THR A 40 -46.41 -7.94 -20.32
CA THR A 40 -46.82 -8.66 -21.52
C THR A 40 -46.51 -10.15 -21.33
N ASN A 41 -47.48 -11.02 -21.57
CA ASN A 41 -47.27 -12.46 -21.49
C ASN A 41 -48.24 -13.25 -22.38
N ASP A 42 -47.81 -14.41 -22.87
CA ASP A 42 -48.68 -15.34 -23.57
C ASP A 42 -49.61 -16.06 -22.59
N VAL A 43 -50.88 -16.18 -22.98
CA VAL A 43 -51.92 -16.78 -22.13
C VAL A 43 -52.71 -17.81 -22.90
N THR A 44 -52.99 -18.93 -22.25
CA THR A 44 -53.77 -20.01 -22.84
C THR A 44 -55.26 -19.70 -22.71
N LYS A 45 -55.98 -19.75 -23.83
CA LYS A 45 -57.44 -19.56 -23.84
C LYS A 45 -58.10 -20.59 -22.92
N GLY A 46 -58.90 -20.12 -21.96
CA GLY A 46 -59.59 -20.96 -20.98
C GLY A 46 -58.79 -21.23 -19.70
N SER A 47 -57.56 -20.76 -19.58
CA SER A 47 -56.76 -20.81 -18.34
C SER A 47 -56.96 -19.55 -17.49
N THR A 48 -56.81 -19.69 -16.18
CA THR A 48 -56.90 -18.58 -15.22
C THR A 48 -55.50 -18.09 -14.87
N TYR A 49 -55.31 -16.77 -14.90
CA TYR A 49 -54.06 -16.11 -14.51
C TYR A 49 -54.34 -15.05 -13.44
N TYR A 50 -53.37 -14.79 -12.59
CA TYR A 50 -53.47 -13.85 -11.47
C TYR A 50 -52.54 -12.67 -11.71
N ILE A 51 -53.08 -11.45 -11.65
CA ILE A 51 -52.33 -10.20 -11.81
C ILE A 51 -52.25 -9.55 -10.43
N GLY A 52 -51.04 -9.23 -9.97
CA GLY A 52 -50.79 -8.39 -8.82
C GLY A 52 -50.30 -7.02 -9.24
N ALA A 53 -50.71 -6.01 -8.50
CA ALA A 53 -50.32 -4.62 -8.71
C ALA A 53 -50.01 -3.97 -7.34
N ARG A 54 -48.92 -3.23 -7.23
CA ARG A 54 -48.48 -2.52 -6.01
C ARG A 54 -47.80 -1.19 -6.34
N GLN A 55 -47.57 -0.33 -5.35
CA GLN A 55 -46.72 0.85 -5.52
C GLN A 55 -45.23 0.50 -5.45
N TYR A 56 -44.37 1.43 -5.91
CA TYR A 56 -42.91 1.28 -5.98
C TYR A 56 -42.30 0.69 -4.69
N TYR A 57 -42.65 1.25 -3.53
CA TYR A 57 -42.13 0.85 -2.21
C TYR A 57 -42.75 -0.42 -1.61
N GLY A 58 -43.66 -1.10 -2.33
CA GLY A 58 -44.35 -2.28 -1.81
C GLY A 58 -45.69 -1.98 -1.17
N ASP A 59 -46.07 -0.71 -1.07
CA ASP A 59 -47.34 -0.28 -0.51
C ASP A 59 -48.54 -0.70 -1.37
N ALA A 60 -49.69 -0.85 -0.71
CA ALA A 60 -50.97 -1.03 -1.38
C ALA A 60 -51.30 0.22 -2.21
N ILE A 61 -51.93 0.05 -3.37
CA ILE A 61 -52.39 1.19 -4.17
C ILE A 61 -53.67 1.73 -3.54
N GLU A 62 -53.66 3.00 -3.11
CA GLU A 62 -54.83 3.66 -2.53
C GLU A 62 -55.72 4.27 -3.63
N GLY A 63 -57.04 3.96 -3.60
CA GLY A 63 -58.03 4.49 -4.54
C GLY A 63 -58.46 3.52 -5.64
N GLU A 64 -59.20 4.02 -6.65
CA GLU A 64 -59.62 3.23 -7.81
C GLU A 64 -58.47 3.09 -8.83
N VAL A 65 -58.00 1.86 -9.06
CA VAL A 65 -57.02 1.52 -10.10
C VAL A 65 -57.70 0.77 -11.22
N LYS A 66 -57.49 1.22 -12.47
CA LYS A 66 -57.99 0.52 -13.65
C LYS A 66 -56.89 -0.32 -14.29
N LEU A 67 -57.05 -1.64 -14.28
CA LEU A 67 -56.22 -2.55 -15.07
C LEU A 67 -56.82 -2.71 -16.46
N ASN A 68 -56.07 -2.33 -17.49
CA ASN A 68 -56.45 -2.53 -18.88
C ASN A 68 -55.78 -3.81 -19.39
N VAL A 69 -56.59 -4.84 -19.65
CA VAL A 69 -56.12 -6.10 -20.21
C VAL A 69 -56.43 -6.13 -21.70
N LYS A 70 -55.39 -6.07 -22.54
CA LYS A 70 -55.48 -6.24 -23.99
C LYS A 70 -55.10 -7.67 -24.36
N LEU A 71 -56.06 -8.41 -24.90
CA LEU A 71 -55.81 -9.72 -25.49
C LEU A 71 -55.66 -9.56 -27.01
N THR A 72 -54.41 -9.54 -27.47
CA THR A 72 -54.10 -9.66 -28.91
C THR A 72 -54.02 -11.16 -29.24
N VAL A 73 -54.86 -11.62 -30.17
CA VAL A 73 -54.79 -13.00 -30.67
C VAL A 73 -53.78 -13.01 -31.82
N TRP A 74 -52.53 -13.36 -31.53
CA TRP A 74 -51.53 -13.63 -32.55
C TRP A 74 -51.81 -15.01 -33.15
N LYS A 75 -52.52 -15.04 -34.28
CA LYS A 75 -52.74 -16.27 -35.01
C LYS A 75 -51.46 -16.63 -35.74
N LEU A 76 -50.86 -17.77 -35.38
CA LEU A 76 -49.74 -18.34 -36.11
C LEU A 76 -50.08 -18.46 -37.61
N PRO A 77 -49.17 -18.05 -38.51
CA PRO A 77 -49.30 -18.30 -39.94
C PRO A 77 -49.56 -19.77 -40.24
N ALA A 78 -50.29 -20.05 -41.33
CA ALA A 78 -50.65 -21.41 -41.70
C ALA A 78 -49.39 -22.26 -41.94
N GLY A 79 -49.26 -23.38 -41.21
CA GLY A 79 -48.12 -24.30 -41.35
C GLY A 79 -46.92 -23.96 -40.46
N MET A 80 -46.97 -22.86 -39.70
CA MET A 80 -46.01 -22.52 -38.64
C MET A 80 -46.38 -23.22 -37.33
N THR A 81 -45.39 -23.73 -36.60
CA THR A 81 -45.56 -24.44 -35.32
C THR A 81 -44.59 -23.91 -34.27
N GLY A 82 -44.76 -24.33 -33.01
CA GLY A 82 -43.95 -23.87 -31.88
C GLY A 82 -44.64 -22.80 -31.05
N LYS A 83 -44.05 -22.47 -29.91
CA LYS A 83 -44.54 -21.49 -28.93
C LYS A 83 -43.59 -20.31 -28.74
N GLY A 84 -42.44 -20.31 -29.42
CA GLY A 84 -41.45 -19.24 -29.29
C GLY A 84 -40.63 -19.33 -28.01
N THR A 85 -40.60 -20.49 -27.34
CA THR A 85 -39.72 -20.74 -26.19
C THR A 85 -38.47 -21.49 -26.65
N ASP A 86 -37.41 -21.54 -25.84
CA ASP A 86 -36.18 -22.26 -26.21
C ASP A 86 -36.44 -23.78 -26.42
N ALA A 87 -37.35 -24.37 -25.64
CA ALA A 87 -37.76 -25.78 -25.78
C ALA A 87 -38.73 -26.03 -26.95
N GLU A 88 -39.56 -25.04 -27.30
CA GLU A 88 -40.54 -25.13 -28.39
C GLU A 88 -40.43 -23.89 -29.30
N PRO A 89 -39.31 -23.72 -30.04
CA PRO A 89 -39.08 -22.54 -30.86
C PRO A 89 -40.07 -22.48 -32.01
N PHE A 90 -40.34 -21.27 -32.50
CA PHE A 90 -41.13 -21.09 -33.70
C PHE A 90 -40.44 -21.68 -34.93
N VAL A 91 -41.13 -22.56 -35.64
CA VAL A 91 -40.57 -23.29 -36.80
C VAL A 91 -40.87 -22.52 -38.09
N LEU A 92 -39.83 -21.88 -38.65
CA LEU A 92 -39.92 -21.05 -39.84
C LEU A 92 -39.78 -21.89 -41.11
N LYS A 93 -40.71 -21.72 -42.04
CA LYS A 93 -40.74 -22.46 -43.32
C LYS A 93 -40.65 -21.59 -44.56
N THR A 94 -41.04 -20.33 -44.44
CA THR A 94 -41.14 -19.40 -45.56
C THR A 94 -40.73 -18.00 -45.11
N ALA A 95 -40.59 -17.08 -46.07
CA ALA A 95 -40.29 -15.68 -45.78
C ALA A 95 -41.43 -14.99 -45.02
N GLU A 96 -42.69 -15.37 -45.26
CA GLU A 96 -43.85 -14.89 -44.51
C GLU A 96 -43.76 -15.28 -43.02
N HIS A 97 -43.32 -16.50 -42.71
CA HIS A 97 -43.11 -16.92 -41.31
C HIS A 97 -42.03 -16.06 -40.64
N LEU A 98 -40.96 -15.75 -41.37
CA LEU A 98 -39.85 -14.95 -40.86
C LEU A 98 -40.25 -13.48 -40.67
N ALA A 99 -40.99 -12.89 -41.62
CA ALA A 99 -41.56 -11.56 -41.47
C ALA A 99 -42.53 -11.47 -40.30
N TRP A 100 -43.38 -12.50 -40.11
CA TRP A 100 -44.24 -12.60 -38.93
C TRP A 100 -43.42 -12.67 -37.63
N PHE A 101 -42.34 -13.45 -37.60
CA PHE A 101 -41.47 -13.54 -36.43
C PHE A 101 -40.80 -12.20 -36.10
N ARG A 102 -40.32 -11.47 -37.10
CA ARG A 102 -39.83 -10.09 -36.95
C ARG A 102 -40.89 -9.21 -36.28
N ASP A 103 -42.10 -9.18 -36.84
CA ASP A 103 -43.18 -8.33 -36.33
C ASP A 103 -43.59 -8.72 -34.91
N TYR A 104 -43.58 -10.03 -34.61
CA TYR A 104 -43.84 -10.57 -33.28
C TYR A 104 -42.81 -10.10 -32.24
N VAL A 105 -41.52 -10.19 -32.57
CA VAL A 105 -40.43 -9.69 -31.73
C VAL A 105 -40.55 -8.17 -31.55
N ASN A 106 -40.80 -7.44 -32.63
CA ASN A 106 -40.92 -5.99 -32.60
C ASN A 106 -42.20 -5.50 -31.88
N ASP A 107 -43.16 -6.38 -31.57
CA ASP A 107 -44.31 -6.15 -30.68
C ASP A 107 -44.02 -6.54 -29.20
N ASP A 108 -42.79 -6.32 -28.73
CA ASP A 108 -42.33 -6.54 -27.34
C ASP A 108 -42.17 -8.02 -26.90
N HIS A 109 -42.13 -8.98 -27.83
CA HIS A 109 -41.82 -10.40 -27.52
C HIS A 109 -40.34 -10.70 -27.69
N LEU A 110 -39.50 -9.95 -26.95
CA LEU A 110 -38.06 -9.85 -27.19
C LEU A 110 -37.29 -11.17 -26.99
N SER A 111 -37.80 -12.08 -26.17
CA SER A 111 -37.17 -13.38 -25.86
C SER A 111 -37.68 -14.53 -26.73
N ALA A 112 -38.51 -14.25 -27.75
CA ALA A 112 -39.08 -15.27 -28.61
C ALA A 112 -37.99 -16.04 -29.35
N CYS A 113 -38.04 -17.37 -29.35
CA CYS A 113 -37.06 -18.22 -30.01
C CYS A 113 -37.60 -18.77 -31.34
N ALA A 114 -36.75 -18.89 -32.35
CA ALA A 114 -37.11 -19.42 -33.66
C ALA A 114 -36.04 -20.37 -34.22
N LYS A 115 -36.49 -21.33 -35.04
CA LYS A 115 -35.65 -22.27 -35.78
C LYS A 115 -36.14 -22.41 -37.22
N ILE A 116 -35.23 -22.38 -38.21
CA ILE A 116 -35.59 -22.74 -39.59
C ILE A 116 -35.80 -24.26 -39.69
N ALA A 117 -36.93 -24.67 -40.30
CA ALA A 117 -37.33 -26.07 -40.37
C ALA A 117 -36.29 -26.95 -41.10
N ASP A 118 -36.15 -28.20 -40.68
CA ASP A 118 -35.15 -29.13 -41.24
C ASP A 118 -35.32 -29.37 -42.75
N ASN A 119 -36.56 -29.29 -43.25
CA ASN A 119 -36.92 -29.50 -44.65
C ASN A 119 -36.85 -28.24 -45.53
N VAL A 120 -36.32 -27.13 -45.00
CA VAL A 120 -36.15 -25.86 -45.71
C VAL A 120 -34.66 -25.67 -45.97
N GLU A 121 -34.27 -25.39 -47.20
CA GLU A 121 -32.87 -25.07 -47.53
C GLU A 121 -32.61 -23.57 -47.60
N VAL A 122 -33.58 -22.82 -48.12
CA VAL A 122 -33.45 -21.38 -48.39
C VAL A 122 -34.73 -20.64 -48.00
N ILE A 123 -34.58 -19.51 -47.31
CA ILE A 123 -35.63 -18.48 -47.16
C ILE A 123 -35.24 -17.28 -48.03
N ASP A 124 -36.08 -16.93 -49.00
CA ASP A 124 -35.86 -15.83 -49.94
C ASP A 124 -36.65 -14.58 -49.53
N LEU A 125 -35.95 -13.48 -49.23
CA LEU A 125 -36.55 -12.24 -48.73
C LEU A 125 -37.01 -11.26 -49.82
N LYS A 126 -36.89 -11.59 -51.11
CA LYS A 126 -37.15 -10.65 -52.22
C LYS A 126 -38.53 -9.99 -52.19
N ASP A 127 -39.55 -10.64 -51.63
CA ASP A 127 -40.92 -10.11 -51.55
C ASP A 127 -41.14 -9.19 -50.34
N PHE A 128 -40.16 -9.13 -49.42
CA PHE A 128 -40.21 -8.37 -48.17
C PHE A 128 -39.15 -7.25 -48.11
N CYS A 129 -38.10 -7.34 -48.91
CA CYS A 129 -37.13 -6.28 -49.11
C CYS A 129 -36.47 -6.41 -50.49
N HIS A 130 -36.36 -5.31 -51.21
CA HIS A 130 -35.76 -5.24 -52.53
C HIS A 130 -35.44 -3.80 -52.93
N ALA A 131 -34.49 -3.66 -53.86
CA ALA A 131 -34.24 -2.38 -54.52
C ALA A 131 -35.47 -1.95 -55.35
N ALA A 132 -35.53 -0.67 -55.73
CA ALA A 132 -36.51 -0.21 -56.69
C ALA A 132 -36.25 -0.83 -58.07
N ASP A 133 -37.30 -1.30 -58.74
CA ASP A 133 -37.24 -1.82 -60.11
C ASP A 133 -38.37 -1.20 -60.95
N ALA A 134 -38.00 -0.21 -61.76
CA ALA A 134 -38.93 0.49 -62.64
C ALA A 134 -39.52 -0.41 -63.74
N SER A 135 -38.85 -1.52 -64.10
CA SER A 135 -39.35 -2.46 -65.12
C SER A 135 -40.48 -3.36 -64.60
N GLN A 136 -40.54 -3.56 -63.28
CA GLN A 136 -41.57 -4.35 -62.58
C GLN A 136 -42.56 -3.47 -61.79
N ASN A 137 -42.46 -2.14 -61.88
CA ASN A 137 -43.22 -1.18 -61.07
C ASN A 137 -43.07 -1.40 -59.54
N LEU A 138 -41.87 -1.79 -59.09
CA LEU A 138 -41.57 -2.01 -57.68
C LEU A 138 -40.83 -0.82 -57.08
N ASN A 139 -41.35 -0.25 -55.99
CA ASN A 139 -40.66 0.78 -55.21
C ASN A 139 -39.59 0.16 -54.31
N LYS A 140 -38.60 0.94 -53.88
CA LYS A 140 -37.61 0.49 -52.88
C LYS A 140 -38.33 0.05 -51.60
N LEU A 141 -38.00 -1.14 -51.10
CA LEU A 141 -38.45 -1.65 -49.82
C LEU A 141 -37.25 -2.17 -49.03
N SER A 142 -36.87 -1.51 -47.95
CA SER A 142 -35.79 -1.96 -47.06
C SER A 142 -36.31 -2.93 -46.01
N TRP A 143 -35.48 -3.89 -45.61
CA TRP A 143 -35.76 -4.77 -44.49
C TRP A 143 -35.85 -3.97 -43.18
N GLU A 144 -36.93 -4.19 -42.43
CA GLU A 144 -37.03 -3.75 -41.05
C GLU A 144 -36.31 -4.76 -40.15
N PRO A 145 -35.35 -4.35 -39.31
CA PRO A 145 -34.59 -5.28 -38.49
C PRO A 145 -35.43 -6.01 -37.43
N ILE A 146 -35.02 -7.22 -37.07
CA ILE A 146 -35.53 -7.92 -35.90
C ILE A 146 -34.88 -7.33 -34.65
N GLY A 147 -35.68 -6.73 -33.78
CA GLY A 147 -35.20 -5.95 -32.64
C GLY A 147 -34.54 -4.62 -33.04
N ASN A 148 -34.51 -3.67 -32.11
CA ASN A 148 -33.88 -2.36 -32.29
C ASN A 148 -33.34 -1.82 -30.96
N SER A 149 -32.77 -0.62 -30.94
CA SER A 149 -32.16 -0.02 -29.74
C SER A 149 -33.12 0.08 -28.54
N ASN A 150 -34.42 0.27 -28.76
CA ASN A 150 -35.44 0.30 -27.70
C ASN A 150 -36.03 -1.08 -27.39
N LYS A 151 -35.82 -2.05 -28.29
CA LYS A 151 -36.46 -3.37 -28.30
C LYS A 151 -35.41 -4.43 -28.64
N GLN A 152 -34.42 -4.58 -27.77
CA GLN A 152 -33.29 -5.48 -27.99
C GLN A 152 -33.75 -6.93 -27.96
N TYR A 153 -33.44 -7.68 -29.00
CA TYR A 153 -33.77 -9.11 -29.08
C TYR A 153 -32.89 -9.94 -28.13
N ARG A 154 -33.51 -10.83 -27.36
CA ARG A 154 -32.86 -11.66 -26.32
C ARG A 154 -33.11 -13.17 -26.47
N GLY A 155 -33.74 -13.59 -27.56
CA GLY A 155 -34.07 -14.99 -27.81
C GLY A 155 -32.96 -15.80 -28.50
N THR A 156 -33.23 -17.08 -28.74
CA THR A 156 -32.41 -17.95 -29.58
C THR A 156 -32.95 -17.99 -31.01
N PHE A 157 -32.14 -17.60 -32.00
CA PHE A 157 -32.43 -17.81 -33.43
C PHE A 157 -31.50 -18.87 -34.02
N ASP A 158 -32.03 -20.04 -34.34
CA ASP A 158 -31.29 -21.15 -34.95
C ASP A 158 -31.62 -21.27 -36.45
N GLY A 159 -30.69 -20.83 -37.29
CA GLY A 159 -30.78 -20.96 -38.74
C GLY A 159 -30.71 -22.41 -39.23
N ASN A 160 -30.36 -23.38 -38.37
CA ASN A 160 -30.32 -24.81 -38.68
C ASN A 160 -29.44 -25.16 -39.90
N ASN A 161 -28.34 -24.42 -40.07
CA ASN A 161 -27.40 -24.47 -41.19
C ASN A 161 -28.04 -24.14 -42.55
N LYS A 162 -29.15 -23.39 -42.54
CA LYS A 162 -29.89 -23.02 -43.75
C LYS A 162 -29.49 -21.62 -44.23
N THR A 163 -29.99 -21.28 -45.40
CA THR A 163 -29.64 -20.02 -46.08
C THR A 163 -30.77 -19.01 -46.02
N ILE A 164 -30.44 -17.75 -45.75
CA ILE A 164 -31.29 -16.58 -46.06
C ILE A 164 -30.69 -15.89 -47.29
N THR A 165 -31.52 -15.63 -48.30
CA THR A 165 -31.08 -14.97 -49.53
C THR A 165 -31.82 -13.67 -49.79
N ASN A 166 -31.15 -12.76 -50.53
CA ASN A 166 -31.72 -11.50 -51.04
C ASN A 166 -32.15 -10.52 -49.94
N LEU A 167 -31.47 -10.51 -48.79
CA LEU A 167 -31.64 -9.46 -47.78
C LEU A 167 -31.24 -8.11 -48.40
N TYR A 168 -32.12 -7.12 -48.34
CA TYR A 168 -31.86 -5.78 -48.85
C TYR A 168 -32.12 -4.73 -47.76
N ILE A 169 -31.10 -3.93 -47.45
CA ILE A 169 -31.17 -2.79 -46.53
C ILE A 169 -30.56 -1.58 -47.24
N ASN A 170 -31.28 -0.47 -47.29
CA ASN A 170 -30.76 0.80 -47.81
C ASN A 170 -31.37 1.95 -47.02
N GLU A 171 -30.75 2.26 -45.88
CA GLU A 171 -31.25 3.19 -44.86
C GLU A 171 -30.15 4.14 -44.36
N SER A 172 -30.52 5.05 -43.45
CA SER A 172 -29.59 5.93 -42.73
C SER A 172 -30.02 6.01 -41.27
N GLN A 173 -29.96 4.87 -40.58
CA GLN A 173 -30.38 4.72 -39.18
C GLN A 173 -29.33 3.94 -38.40
N ASP A 174 -29.28 4.14 -37.08
CA ASP A 174 -28.35 3.39 -36.23
C ASP A 174 -28.80 1.95 -36.06
N ASN A 175 -27.83 1.04 -35.89
CA ASN A 175 -28.05 -0.37 -35.59
C ASN A 175 -28.84 -1.09 -36.69
N MET A 176 -28.23 -1.20 -37.88
CA MET A 176 -28.86 -1.84 -39.04
C MET A 176 -28.22 -3.18 -39.39
N GLY A 177 -29.08 -4.17 -39.58
CA GLY A 177 -28.75 -5.53 -40.03
C GLY A 177 -30.01 -6.37 -40.14
N PHE A 178 -29.88 -7.68 -40.34
CA PHE A 178 -31.01 -8.60 -40.25
C PHE A 178 -31.69 -8.51 -38.87
N PHE A 179 -30.87 -8.42 -37.82
CA PHE A 179 -31.22 -7.94 -36.49
C PHE A 179 -30.74 -6.48 -36.32
N GLY A 180 -31.51 -5.66 -35.62
CA GLY A 180 -31.09 -4.28 -35.35
C GLY A 180 -30.17 -4.24 -34.15
N SER A 181 -30.73 -4.61 -32.99
CA SER A 181 -29.96 -4.77 -31.76
C SER A 181 -30.38 -6.00 -30.97
N THR A 182 -29.39 -6.67 -30.38
CA THR A 182 -29.58 -7.84 -29.51
C THR A 182 -28.95 -7.61 -28.14
N ASP A 183 -29.37 -8.37 -27.14
CA ASP A 183 -28.85 -8.34 -25.77
C ASP A 183 -29.05 -9.72 -25.14
N GLN A 184 -28.00 -10.32 -24.57
CA GLN A 184 -28.02 -11.68 -24.00
C GLN A 184 -28.64 -12.74 -24.92
N SER A 185 -28.47 -12.58 -26.24
CA SER A 185 -29.12 -13.41 -27.26
C SER A 185 -28.19 -14.53 -27.78
N THR A 186 -28.76 -15.53 -28.46
CA THR A 186 -27.97 -16.50 -29.23
C THR A 186 -28.47 -16.56 -30.67
N ILE A 187 -27.59 -16.27 -31.64
CA ILE A 187 -27.90 -16.42 -33.06
C ILE A 187 -26.90 -17.40 -33.67
N LYS A 188 -27.40 -18.48 -34.29
CA LYS A 188 -26.54 -19.57 -34.75
C LYS A 188 -26.94 -20.24 -36.06
N ASN A 189 -25.97 -20.90 -36.68
CA ASN A 189 -26.14 -21.85 -37.79
C ASN A 189 -26.82 -21.24 -39.03
N LEU A 190 -26.29 -20.14 -39.56
CA LEU A 190 -26.99 -19.37 -40.60
C LEU A 190 -26.03 -18.90 -41.70
N THR A 191 -26.46 -19.05 -42.95
CA THR A 191 -25.73 -18.53 -44.12
C THR A 191 -26.52 -17.41 -44.82
N PHE A 192 -25.86 -16.32 -45.17
CA PHE A 192 -26.42 -15.25 -46.02
C PHE A 192 -25.86 -15.30 -47.44
N VAL A 193 -26.76 -15.23 -48.42
CA VAL A 193 -26.46 -15.18 -49.87
C VAL A 193 -27.14 -13.97 -50.51
N ASN A 194 -26.47 -13.31 -51.45
CA ASN A 194 -26.99 -12.14 -52.17
C ASN A 194 -27.54 -11.02 -51.25
N ALA A 195 -26.97 -10.81 -50.06
CA ALA A 195 -27.36 -9.71 -49.19
C ALA A 195 -26.75 -8.39 -49.67
N ASN A 196 -27.52 -7.32 -49.71
CA ASN A 196 -27.05 -5.98 -50.06
C ASN A 196 -27.44 -4.99 -48.96
N VAL A 197 -26.46 -4.57 -48.17
CA VAL A 197 -26.66 -3.70 -47.02
C VAL A 197 -25.93 -2.37 -47.24
N VAL A 198 -26.69 -1.29 -47.34
CA VAL A 198 -26.19 0.09 -47.41
C VAL A 198 -26.77 0.87 -46.24
N ASN A 199 -25.90 1.39 -45.39
CA ASN A 199 -26.30 2.26 -44.27
C ASN A 199 -25.25 3.34 -44.05
N THR A 200 -25.65 4.59 -43.87
CA THR A 200 -24.71 5.70 -43.66
C THR A 200 -24.54 6.10 -42.19
N SER A 201 -25.28 5.48 -41.27
CA SER A 201 -25.25 5.81 -39.82
C SER A 201 -24.31 4.91 -39.00
N PHE A 202 -24.49 4.88 -37.67
CA PHE A 202 -23.64 4.12 -36.76
C PHE A 202 -24.07 2.63 -36.64
N SER A 203 -23.09 1.74 -36.48
CA SER A 203 -23.26 0.29 -36.27
C SER A 203 -24.07 -0.45 -37.35
N THR A 204 -23.36 -1.04 -38.30
CA THR A 204 -23.95 -1.82 -39.40
C THR A 204 -23.27 -3.17 -39.56
N GLY A 205 -24.08 -4.23 -39.72
CA GLY A 205 -23.63 -5.55 -40.12
C GLY A 205 -24.70 -6.29 -40.91
N ILE A 206 -24.33 -7.33 -41.68
CA ILE A 206 -25.35 -8.10 -42.41
C ILE A 206 -26.23 -8.89 -41.44
N LEU A 207 -25.64 -9.48 -40.40
CA LEU A 207 -26.40 -10.20 -39.39
C LEU A 207 -27.03 -9.24 -38.39
N VAL A 208 -26.23 -8.36 -37.77
CA VAL A 208 -26.71 -7.52 -36.65
C VAL A 208 -26.05 -6.15 -36.66
N GLY A 209 -26.82 -5.09 -36.38
CA GLY A 209 -26.25 -3.77 -36.16
C GLY A 209 -25.40 -3.72 -34.89
N ASN A 210 -26.03 -3.90 -33.73
CA ASN A 210 -25.40 -3.91 -32.42
C ASN A 210 -25.77 -5.17 -31.61
N ALA A 211 -24.80 -6.07 -31.43
CA ALA A 211 -24.91 -7.19 -30.52
C ALA A 211 -24.41 -6.79 -29.12
N GLY A 212 -25.33 -6.46 -28.22
CA GLY A 212 -25.05 -6.03 -26.85
C GLY A 212 -24.71 -7.18 -25.89
N TYR A 213 -24.49 -6.81 -24.63
CA TYR A 213 -23.93 -7.62 -23.56
C TYR A 213 -24.40 -9.10 -23.56
N GLY A 214 -23.44 -10.01 -23.54
CA GLY A 214 -23.69 -11.45 -23.41
C GLY A 214 -24.29 -12.10 -24.65
N SER A 215 -24.33 -11.41 -25.79
CA SER A 215 -24.78 -12.01 -27.05
C SER A 215 -23.78 -13.07 -27.56
N THR A 216 -24.28 -14.10 -28.23
CA THR A 216 -23.46 -15.15 -28.85
C THR A 216 -23.81 -15.33 -30.32
N LEU A 217 -22.80 -15.21 -31.18
CA LEU A 217 -22.88 -15.45 -32.62
C LEU A 217 -22.12 -16.74 -32.95
N GLN A 218 -22.78 -17.73 -33.56
CA GLN A 218 -22.14 -19.04 -33.78
C GLN A 218 -22.44 -19.62 -35.17
N ASN A 219 -21.43 -20.14 -35.87
CA ASN A 219 -21.61 -20.79 -37.18
C ASN A 219 -22.34 -19.87 -38.18
N ILE A 220 -21.91 -18.61 -38.26
CA ILE A 220 -22.48 -17.60 -39.15
C ILE A 220 -21.60 -17.49 -40.40
N LYS A 221 -22.19 -17.58 -41.58
CA LYS A 221 -21.47 -17.42 -42.85
C LYS A 221 -22.08 -16.34 -43.72
N ILE A 222 -21.29 -15.34 -44.09
CA ILE A 222 -21.66 -14.35 -45.10
C ILE A 222 -20.94 -14.73 -46.41
N SER A 223 -21.70 -15.05 -47.45
CA SER A 223 -21.11 -15.45 -48.74
C SER A 223 -20.48 -14.28 -49.50
N ASN A 224 -19.64 -14.59 -50.49
CA ASN A 224 -18.99 -13.62 -51.37
C ASN A 224 -19.93 -12.90 -52.35
N THR A 225 -21.19 -13.35 -52.44
CA THR A 225 -22.24 -12.68 -53.22
C THR A 225 -22.90 -11.54 -52.45
N CYS A 226 -22.64 -11.42 -51.15
CA CYS A 226 -23.12 -10.33 -50.33
C CYS A 226 -22.21 -9.10 -50.46
N GLN A 227 -22.77 -7.93 -50.16
CA GLN A 227 -22.05 -6.66 -50.11
C GLN A 227 -22.56 -5.80 -48.96
N ILE A 228 -21.64 -5.09 -48.31
CA ILE A 228 -21.96 -4.13 -47.26
C ILE A 228 -21.19 -2.82 -47.48
N LYS A 229 -21.95 -1.71 -47.39
CA LYS A 229 -21.44 -0.35 -47.36
C LYS A 229 -22.06 0.40 -46.18
N GLY A 230 -21.33 0.41 -45.06
CA GLY A 230 -21.76 1.01 -43.79
C GLY A 230 -21.22 2.42 -43.55
N GLY A 231 -21.60 3.00 -42.42
CA GLY A 231 -21.17 4.31 -41.96
C GLY A 231 -20.00 4.25 -40.99
N ASN A 232 -20.16 4.81 -39.79
CA ASN A 232 -19.03 5.06 -38.89
C ASN A 232 -18.53 3.81 -38.12
N CYS A 233 -19.35 2.78 -37.96
CA CYS A 233 -18.95 1.51 -37.33
C CYS A 233 -19.57 0.36 -38.14
N THR A 234 -18.73 -0.42 -38.82
CA THR A 234 -19.19 -1.40 -39.82
C THR A 234 -18.42 -2.71 -39.69
N GLY A 235 -19.13 -3.83 -39.63
CA GLY A 235 -18.52 -5.15 -39.79
C GLY A 235 -19.28 -6.01 -40.77
N GLY A 236 -18.61 -6.99 -41.39
CA GLY A 236 -19.28 -7.92 -42.31
C GLY A 236 -20.43 -8.69 -41.65
N ILE A 237 -20.28 -9.03 -40.36
CA ILE A 237 -21.28 -9.74 -39.57
C ILE A 237 -22.02 -8.79 -38.63
N ALA A 238 -21.27 -8.04 -37.79
CA ALA A 238 -21.85 -7.09 -36.84
C ALA A 238 -21.18 -5.72 -36.87
N GLY A 239 -21.93 -4.66 -36.63
CA GLY A 239 -21.34 -3.34 -36.37
C GLY A 239 -20.56 -3.34 -35.06
N ASN A 240 -21.26 -3.61 -33.95
CA ASN A 240 -20.68 -3.75 -32.62
C ASN A 240 -20.98 -5.13 -32.02
N LEU A 241 -20.02 -5.69 -31.28
CA LEU A 241 -20.18 -6.94 -30.55
C LEU A 241 -19.61 -6.83 -29.12
N ASP A 242 -20.50 -6.84 -28.13
CA ASP A 242 -20.25 -7.09 -26.70
C ASP A 242 -20.68 -8.53 -26.36
N GLY A 243 -19.93 -9.50 -26.90
CA GLY A 243 -20.26 -10.90 -26.75
C GLY A 243 -19.30 -11.84 -27.45
N ASN A 244 -19.69 -13.12 -27.53
CA ASN A 244 -18.85 -14.17 -28.08
C ASN A 244 -19.15 -14.45 -29.56
N ALA A 245 -18.11 -14.73 -30.34
CA ALA A 245 -18.23 -15.17 -31.72
C ALA A 245 -17.47 -16.48 -31.95
N TYR A 246 -18.16 -17.48 -32.50
CA TYR A 246 -17.61 -18.81 -32.73
C TYR A 246 -17.84 -19.27 -34.17
N ASN A 247 -16.78 -19.64 -34.88
CA ASN A 247 -16.87 -20.20 -36.23
C ASN A 247 -17.68 -19.30 -37.20
N CYS A 248 -17.37 -18.01 -37.16
CA CYS A 248 -18.02 -17.00 -37.98
C CYS A 248 -17.12 -16.63 -39.18
N VAL A 249 -17.68 -16.65 -40.37
CA VAL A 249 -16.95 -16.45 -41.63
C VAL A 249 -17.58 -15.32 -42.45
N ASN A 250 -16.79 -14.33 -42.83
CA ASN A 250 -17.17 -13.33 -43.81
C ASN A 250 -16.41 -13.55 -45.13
N CYS A 251 -17.12 -13.65 -46.25
CA CYS A 251 -16.54 -13.64 -47.59
C CYS A 251 -16.94 -12.41 -48.41
N ALA A 252 -17.76 -11.52 -47.85
CA ALA A 252 -18.24 -10.31 -48.53
C ALA A 252 -17.27 -9.14 -48.38
N THR A 253 -17.17 -8.31 -49.42
CA THR A 253 -16.45 -7.03 -49.32
C THR A 253 -17.14 -6.11 -48.33
N VAL A 254 -16.38 -5.57 -47.37
CA VAL A 254 -16.85 -4.67 -46.32
C VAL A 254 -16.30 -3.27 -46.55
N GLN A 255 -17.19 -2.30 -46.77
CA GLN A 255 -16.83 -0.89 -46.93
C GLN A 255 -17.49 -0.06 -45.84
N GLY A 256 -16.76 0.88 -45.24
CA GLY A 256 -17.30 1.82 -44.25
C GLY A 256 -16.48 3.11 -44.17
N ILE A 257 -16.85 4.00 -43.26
CA ILE A 257 -16.24 5.33 -43.13
C ILE A 257 -15.18 5.36 -42.01
N GLY A 258 -15.62 5.17 -40.77
CA GLY A 258 -14.78 5.30 -39.57
C GLY A 258 -14.10 4.00 -39.18
N ILE A 259 -14.74 3.22 -38.31
CA ILE A 259 -14.24 1.96 -37.76
C ILE A 259 -14.81 0.79 -38.56
N VAL A 260 -13.96 0.04 -39.26
CA VAL A 260 -14.40 -1.04 -40.14
C VAL A 260 -13.65 -2.33 -39.86
N GLY A 261 -14.37 -3.44 -39.64
CA GLY A 261 -13.77 -4.76 -39.53
C GLY A 261 -14.34 -5.76 -40.54
N GLY A 262 -13.57 -6.76 -40.95
CA GLY A 262 -14.10 -7.82 -41.81
C GLY A 262 -15.22 -8.63 -41.16
N LEU A 263 -15.16 -8.81 -39.83
CA LEU A 263 -16.24 -9.43 -39.04
C LEU A 263 -17.02 -8.38 -38.24
N PHE A 264 -16.31 -7.59 -37.44
CA PHE A 264 -16.89 -6.68 -36.45
C PHE A 264 -16.30 -5.28 -36.55
N GLY A 265 -17.12 -4.23 -36.55
CA GLY A 265 -16.59 -2.86 -36.47
C GLY A 265 -15.90 -2.64 -35.13
N ASN A 266 -16.64 -2.81 -34.03
CA ASN A 266 -16.16 -2.67 -32.66
C ASN A 266 -16.37 -3.95 -31.84
N TYR A 267 -15.44 -4.22 -30.92
CA TYR A 267 -15.49 -5.38 -30.03
C TYR A 267 -15.03 -5.03 -28.61
N VAL A 268 -15.77 -5.47 -27.59
CA VAL A 268 -15.59 -4.99 -26.21
C VAL A 268 -15.65 -6.10 -25.16
N ARG A 269 -15.03 -5.81 -23.99
CA ARG A 269 -15.03 -6.57 -22.71
C ARG A 269 -14.08 -7.78 -22.63
N THR A 270 -13.36 -7.87 -21.51
CA THR A 270 -12.22 -8.78 -21.28
C THR A 270 -12.57 -10.27 -21.34
N ASP A 271 -13.77 -10.67 -20.90
CA ASP A 271 -14.19 -12.08 -20.84
C ASP A 271 -14.75 -12.60 -22.18
N ASN A 272 -14.88 -11.74 -23.19
CA ASN A 272 -15.42 -12.12 -24.49
C ASN A 272 -14.33 -12.69 -25.41
N SER A 273 -14.72 -13.64 -26.27
CA SER A 273 -13.84 -14.29 -27.23
C SER A 273 -14.37 -14.30 -28.67
N ILE A 274 -13.46 -14.06 -29.62
CA ILE A 274 -13.62 -14.37 -31.06
C ILE A 274 -12.79 -15.60 -31.33
N THR A 275 -13.43 -16.74 -31.63
CA THR A 275 -12.74 -18.02 -31.79
C THR A 275 -13.09 -18.72 -33.10
N ALA A 276 -12.09 -19.28 -33.78
CA ALA A 276 -12.27 -20.05 -35.02
C ALA A 276 -12.94 -19.26 -36.16
N CYS A 277 -12.75 -17.94 -36.21
CA CYS A 277 -13.42 -17.06 -37.18
C CYS A 277 -12.49 -16.67 -38.33
N ALA A 278 -13.07 -16.34 -39.51
CA ALA A 278 -12.29 -15.97 -40.68
C ALA A 278 -12.91 -14.85 -41.52
N ASN A 279 -12.05 -13.96 -42.03
CA ASN A 279 -12.43 -13.00 -43.06
C ASN A 279 -11.72 -13.30 -44.38
N TYR A 280 -12.48 -13.44 -45.46
CA TYR A 280 -12.00 -13.58 -46.84
C TYR A 280 -12.31 -12.35 -47.69
N GLY A 281 -13.23 -11.50 -47.24
CA GLY A 281 -13.65 -10.31 -47.97
C GLY A 281 -12.68 -9.15 -47.80
N ASN A 282 -12.55 -8.30 -48.83
CA ASN A 282 -11.74 -7.11 -48.71
C ASN A 282 -12.40 -6.09 -47.76
N VAL A 283 -11.60 -5.45 -46.92
CA VAL A 283 -12.06 -4.47 -45.92
C VAL A 283 -11.57 -3.09 -46.29
N THR A 284 -12.44 -2.09 -46.30
CA THR A 284 -12.08 -0.71 -46.62
C THR A 284 -12.76 0.29 -45.68
N ALA A 285 -11.97 1.01 -44.89
CA ALA A 285 -12.38 2.24 -44.22
C ALA A 285 -11.94 3.45 -45.05
N SER A 286 -12.86 4.37 -45.36
CA SER A 286 -12.52 5.54 -46.19
C SER A 286 -11.83 6.66 -45.43
N ASP A 287 -12.03 6.77 -44.11
CA ASP A 287 -11.56 7.92 -43.29
C ASP A 287 -11.03 7.52 -41.90
N GLY A 288 -11.08 6.24 -41.52
CA GLY A 288 -10.66 5.80 -40.17
C GLY A 288 -9.91 4.48 -40.12
N THR A 289 -10.20 3.72 -39.08
CA THR A 289 -9.55 2.47 -38.67
C THR A 289 -10.09 1.28 -39.46
N ALA A 290 -9.21 0.38 -39.91
CA ALA A 290 -9.61 -0.86 -40.55
C ALA A 290 -8.87 -2.08 -39.99
N GLY A 291 -9.60 -3.15 -39.67
CA GLY A 291 -9.01 -4.44 -39.32
C GLY A 291 -9.58 -5.59 -40.14
N GLY A 292 -8.77 -6.58 -40.47
CA GLY A 292 -9.25 -7.74 -41.21
C GLY A 292 -10.32 -8.55 -40.46
N LEU A 293 -10.28 -8.56 -39.13
CA LEU A 293 -11.35 -9.12 -38.30
C LEU A 293 -12.14 -8.02 -37.59
N VAL A 294 -11.46 -7.15 -36.84
CA VAL A 294 -12.07 -6.15 -35.97
C VAL A 294 -11.52 -4.76 -36.27
N GLY A 295 -12.36 -3.74 -36.45
CA GLY A 295 -11.87 -2.38 -36.61
C GLY A 295 -11.18 -1.87 -35.33
N SER A 296 -11.98 -1.71 -34.25
CA SER A 296 -11.52 -1.32 -32.92
C SER A 296 -11.77 -2.46 -31.92
N PHE A 297 -10.72 -2.89 -31.25
CA PHE A 297 -10.70 -4.00 -30.31
C PHE A 297 -10.34 -3.48 -28.92
N GLN A 298 -11.35 -3.26 -28.08
CA GLN A 298 -11.16 -2.62 -26.77
C GLN A 298 -10.63 -3.59 -25.71
N SER A 299 -11.16 -4.81 -25.68
CA SER A 299 -10.76 -5.86 -24.74
C SER A 299 -11.28 -7.23 -25.21
N GLY A 300 -10.72 -8.31 -24.66
CA GLY A 300 -11.12 -9.68 -24.96
C GLY A 300 -10.00 -10.51 -25.61
N THR A 301 -10.38 -11.62 -26.25
CA THR A 301 -9.44 -12.54 -26.93
C THR A 301 -9.81 -12.81 -28.39
N ILE A 302 -8.86 -12.64 -29.31
CA ILE A 302 -8.94 -13.16 -30.69
C ILE A 302 -8.10 -14.43 -30.78
N GLN A 303 -8.75 -15.59 -30.95
CA GLN A 303 -8.10 -16.90 -30.91
C GLN A 303 -8.42 -17.74 -32.15
N ASP A 304 -7.43 -18.42 -32.73
CA ASP A 304 -7.61 -19.34 -33.84
C ASP A 304 -8.34 -18.68 -35.03
N CYS A 305 -7.98 -17.45 -35.37
CA CYS A 305 -8.67 -16.67 -36.39
C CYS A 305 -7.77 -16.30 -37.58
N ALA A 306 -8.39 -16.05 -38.74
CA ALA A 306 -7.64 -15.77 -39.96
C ALA A 306 -8.21 -14.59 -40.76
N ASN A 307 -7.32 -13.78 -41.33
CA ASN A 307 -7.67 -12.81 -42.37
C ASN A 307 -6.98 -13.16 -43.69
N TYR A 308 -7.78 -13.35 -44.73
CA TYR A 308 -7.33 -13.64 -46.09
C TYR A 308 -7.59 -12.48 -47.06
N GLY A 309 -8.50 -11.57 -46.71
CA GLY A 309 -8.85 -10.40 -47.54
C GLY A 309 -7.89 -9.23 -47.36
N ASP A 310 -7.78 -8.39 -48.38
CA ASP A 310 -6.98 -7.17 -48.30
C ASP A 310 -7.66 -6.15 -47.38
N VAL A 311 -6.88 -5.48 -46.53
CA VAL A 311 -7.35 -4.48 -45.56
C VAL A 311 -6.82 -3.11 -45.93
N LYS A 312 -7.71 -2.14 -46.08
CA LYS A 312 -7.39 -0.75 -46.38
C LYS A 312 -8.08 0.21 -45.42
N GLY A 313 -7.35 1.17 -44.88
CA GLY A 313 -7.90 2.24 -44.03
C GLY A 313 -7.11 3.53 -44.13
N ALA A 314 -7.51 4.55 -43.38
CA ALA A 314 -6.84 5.83 -43.37
C ALA A 314 -5.76 5.92 -42.28
N ILE A 315 -6.11 5.56 -41.05
CA ILE A 315 -5.31 5.80 -39.84
C ILE A 315 -4.70 4.50 -39.32
N GLN A 316 -5.36 3.79 -38.39
CA GLN A 316 -4.85 2.51 -37.87
C GLN A 316 -5.35 1.34 -38.71
N VAL A 317 -4.45 0.52 -39.27
CA VAL A 317 -4.83 -0.53 -40.22
C VAL A 317 -4.07 -1.83 -39.98
N ALA A 318 -4.78 -2.96 -39.89
CA ALA A 318 -4.11 -4.24 -39.71
C ALA A 318 -4.87 -5.48 -40.20
N GLY A 319 -4.15 -6.60 -40.32
CA GLY A 319 -4.73 -7.88 -40.72
C GLY A 319 -5.69 -8.49 -39.69
N MET A 320 -5.51 -8.26 -38.39
CA MET A 320 -6.43 -8.74 -37.35
C MET A 320 -7.29 -7.60 -36.80
N ALA A 321 -6.66 -6.66 -36.08
CA ALA A 321 -7.35 -5.54 -35.45
C ALA A 321 -6.65 -4.20 -35.72
N GLY A 322 -7.39 -3.21 -36.18
CA GLY A 322 -6.81 -1.91 -36.55
C GLY A 322 -6.28 -1.16 -35.32
N ASP A 323 -7.17 -0.90 -34.35
CA ASP A 323 -6.83 -0.24 -33.09
C ASP A 323 -7.13 -1.16 -31.90
N VAL A 324 -6.17 -1.31 -30.99
CA VAL A 324 -6.25 -2.20 -29.82
C VAL A 324 -6.02 -1.39 -28.55
N GLU A 325 -7.00 -1.38 -27.65
CA GLU A 325 -6.83 -0.77 -26.33
C GLU A 325 -6.15 -1.78 -25.40
N GLU A 326 -6.91 -2.80 -24.99
CA GLU A 326 -6.48 -3.95 -24.20
C GLU A 326 -6.85 -5.23 -24.97
N GLY A 327 -6.14 -6.33 -24.75
CA GLY A 327 -6.58 -7.64 -25.25
C GLY A 327 -5.49 -8.54 -25.80
N LYS A 328 -5.91 -9.77 -26.12
CA LYS A 328 -5.03 -10.89 -26.39
C LYS A 328 -5.26 -11.45 -27.79
N ILE A 329 -4.19 -11.71 -28.54
CA ILE A 329 -4.24 -12.57 -29.73
C ILE A 329 -3.54 -13.89 -29.49
N GLN A 330 -4.11 -14.94 -30.08
CA GLN A 330 -3.57 -16.28 -30.00
C GLN A 330 -3.84 -17.10 -31.28
N ASN A 331 -2.80 -17.72 -31.85
CA ASN A 331 -2.91 -18.61 -33.01
C ASN A 331 -3.64 -17.99 -34.21
N VAL A 332 -3.18 -16.83 -34.65
CA VAL A 332 -3.83 -16.06 -35.71
C VAL A 332 -3.01 -16.10 -37.01
N PHE A 333 -3.68 -15.94 -38.16
CA PHE A 333 -3.02 -15.94 -39.46
C PHE A 333 -3.50 -14.82 -40.41
N ASN A 334 -2.61 -13.95 -40.87
CA ASN A 334 -2.91 -12.95 -41.91
C ASN A 334 -2.24 -13.28 -43.26
N TYR A 335 -3.02 -13.41 -44.32
CA TYR A 335 -2.55 -13.53 -45.70
C TYR A 335 -2.71 -12.24 -46.51
N GLY A 336 -3.72 -11.42 -46.21
CA GLY A 336 -4.08 -10.25 -46.99
C GLY A 336 -3.07 -9.10 -46.91
N ASN A 337 -3.05 -8.26 -47.95
CA ASN A 337 -2.27 -7.02 -47.94
C ASN A 337 -2.91 -6.01 -46.98
N VAL A 338 -2.09 -5.14 -46.38
CA VAL A 338 -2.54 -4.12 -45.41
C VAL A 338 -2.09 -2.75 -45.91
N SER A 339 -3.01 -1.79 -46.02
CA SER A 339 -2.71 -0.45 -46.55
C SER A 339 -3.37 0.68 -45.75
N ALA A 340 -2.55 1.58 -45.20
CA ALA A 340 -2.97 2.84 -44.60
C ALA A 340 -2.73 4.00 -45.57
N THR A 341 -3.73 4.85 -45.80
CA THR A 341 -3.61 5.97 -46.76
C THR A 341 -3.08 7.26 -46.14
N MET A 342 -3.16 7.44 -44.81
CA MET A 342 -2.72 8.65 -44.12
C MET A 342 -1.67 8.39 -43.02
N SER A 343 -1.70 7.24 -42.36
CA SER A 343 -0.70 6.89 -41.33
C SER A 343 0.60 6.34 -41.95
N THR A 344 1.71 6.60 -41.24
CA THR A 344 3.04 6.07 -41.55
C THR A 344 3.52 5.04 -40.52
N GLN A 345 2.84 4.88 -39.37
CA GLN A 345 3.33 4.07 -38.24
C GLN A 345 2.28 3.09 -37.69
N ASP A 346 0.99 3.45 -37.73
CA ASP A 346 -0.11 2.66 -37.12
C ASP A 346 -0.60 1.53 -38.04
N ILE A 347 0.33 0.74 -38.56
CA ILE A 347 0.06 -0.30 -39.56
C ILE A 347 0.87 -1.56 -39.27
N GLY A 348 0.20 -2.71 -39.27
CA GLY A 348 0.85 -4.01 -39.01
C GLY A 348 0.07 -5.19 -39.59
N MET A 349 0.72 -6.35 -39.70
CA MET A 349 0.09 -7.56 -40.25
C MET A 349 -0.91 -8.21 -39.29
N ALA A 350 -0.78 -7.97 -37.99
CA ALA A 350 -1.71 -8.40 -36.96
C ALA A 350 -2.43 -7.19 -36.34
N PHE A 351 -1.70 -6.26 -35.71
CA PHE A 351 -2.27 -5.04 -35.09
C PHE A 351 -1.70 -3.75 -35.66
N GLY A 352 -2.53 -2.71 -35.73
CA GLY A 352 -2.15 -1.39 -36.25
C GLY A 352 -1.61 -0.47 -35.15
N ASN A 353 -2.37 -0.30 -34.07
CA ASN A 353 -1.97 0.44 -32.89
C ASN A 353 -2.37 -0.32 -31.61
N SER A 354 -1.53 -0.25 -30.58
CA SER A 354 -1.73 -0.90 -29.27
C SER A 354 -1.11 -0.06 -28.14
N TYR A 355 -1.85 0.23 -27.06
CA TYR A 355 -1.38 1.19 -26.03
C TYR A 355 -1.73 0.88 -24.56
N LYS A 356 -2.52 -0.16 -24.23
CA LYS A 356 -2.74 -0.60 -22.83
C LYS A 356 -2.53 -2.11 -22.64
N GLY A 357 -1.28 -2.58 -22.70
CA GLY A 357 -0.93 -3.94 -22.26
C GLY A 357 -1.55 -5.08 -23.09
N ALA A 358 -1.69 -4.89 -24.41
CA ALA A 358 -2.01 -5.99 -25.31
C ALA A 358 -0.99 -7.14 -25.16
N THR A 359 -1.41 -8.38 -25.34
CA THR A 359 -0.55 -9.56 -25.18
C THR A 359 -0.66 -10.53 -26.35
N THR A 360 0.39 -11.34 -26.54
CA THR A 360 0.42 -12.42 -27.52
C THR A 360 0.68 -13.74 -26.81
N GLU A 361 -0.04 -14.77 -27.21
CA GLU A 361 0.24 -16.14 -26.83
C GLU A 361 0.16 -17.05 -28.05
N GLY A 362 0.86 -18.18 -28.02
CA GLY A 362 0.89 -19.08 -29.18
C GLY A 362 1.45 -18.38 -30.42
N MET A 363 0.88 -18.65 -31.59
CA MET A 363 1.47 -18.26 -32.87
C MET A 363 0.77 -17.05 -33.51
N VAL A 364 1.52 -16.03 -33.92
CA VAL A 364 1.04 -14.91 -34.76
C VAL A 364 1.69 -15.01 -36.13
N ALA A 365 1.00 -15.67 -37.07
CA ALA A 365 1.53 -15.96 -38.39
C ALA A 365 1.07 -14.92 -39.42
N TYR A 366 1.95 -14.55 -40.35
CA TYR A 366 1.55 -13.72 -41.49
C TYR A 366 2.31 -14.09 -42.77
N TYR A 367 1.73 -13.79 -43.93
CA TYR A 367 2.42 -13.95 -45.21
C TYR A 367 3.47 -12.85 -45.37
N SER A 368 4.75 -13.24 -45.43
CA SER A 368 5.87 -12.28 -45.54
C SER A 368 5.93 -11.57 -46.90
N GLY A 369 5.25 -12.10 -47.91
CA GLY A 369 5.13 -11.48 -49.24
C GLY A 369 3.90 -10.60 -49.42
N ALA A 370 3.03 -10.48 -48.41
CA ALA A 370 1.93 -9.53 -48.44
C ALA A 370 2.46 -8.10 -48.23
N LYS A 371 1.89 -7.16 -48.98
CA LYS A 371 2.31 -5.76 -48.99
C LYS A 371 1.78 -5.04 -47.77
N LEU A 372 2.68 -4.37 -47.06
CA LEU A 372 2.36 -3.41 -46.01
C LEU A 372 2.58 -2.01 -46.58
N ILE A 373 1.52 -1.26 -46.86
CA ILE A 373 1.61 0.04 -47.56
C ILE A 373 1.19 1.16 -46.60
N ALA A 374 2.14 1.98 -46.18
CA ALA A 374 1.91 3.13 -45.31
C ALA A 374 2.03 4.43 -46.11
N ASN A 375 0.98 5.24 -46.14
CA ASN A 375 0.90 6.51 -46.87
C ASN A 375 1.40 6.40 -48.33
N GLY A 376 0.96 5.33 -49.03
CA GLY A 376 1.33 5.05 -50.42
C GLY A 376 2.75 4.50 -50.65
N GLN A 377 3.51 4.22 -49.59
CA GLN A 377 4.85 3.63 -49.66
C GLN A 377 4.85 2.22 -49.08
N GLU A 378 5.43 1.26 -49.81
CA GLU A 378 5.60 -0.12 -49.33
C GLU A 378 6.66 -0.16 -48.21
N GLN A 379 6.32 -0.81 -47.11
CA GLN A 379 7.13 -0.99 -45.91
C GLN A 379 7.57 -2.46 -45.78
N THR A 380 8.60 -2.71 -44.98
CA THR A 380 8.92 -4.07 -44.54
C THR A 380 7.78 -4.60 -43.68
N ALA A 381 7.30 -5.82 -43.99
CA ALA A 381 6.23 -6.45 -43.23
C ALA A 381 6.65 -6.71 -41.77
N LYS A 382 5.87 -6.16 -40.84
CA LYS A 382 6.00 -6.36 -39.39
C LYS A 382 4.65 -6.76 -38.80
N ALA A 383 4.64 -7.50 -37.70
CA ALA A 383 3.40 -8.00 -37.12
C ALA A 383 2.59 -6.87 -36.45
N PHE A 384 3.28 -5.97 -35.76
CA PHE A 384 2.66 -4.93 -34.96
C PHE A 384 3.07 -3.53 -35.44
N GLY A 385 2.11 -2.61 -35.52
CA GLY A 385 2.32 -1.23 -35.89
C GLY A 385 2.94 -0.41 -34.74
N THR A 386 2.14 0.43 -34.09
CA THR A 386 2.56 1.23 -32.92
C THR A 386 2.22 0.48 -31.62
N GLY A 387 3.14 0.47 -30.65
CA GLY A 387 2.97 -0.15 -29.32
C GLY A 387 4.20 -0.94 -28.84
N ASP A 388 4.14 -1.46 -27.61
CA ASP A 388 5.24 -2.15 -26.92
C ASP A 388 5.17 -3.69 -27.00
N LEU A 389 4.43 -4.23 -27.97
CA LEU A 389 4.28 -5.68 -28.17
C LEU A 389 5.56 -6.32 -28.71
N SER A 390 6.02 -7.38 -28.04
CA SER A 390 7.12 -8.22 -28.53
C SER A 390 6.69 -9.02 -29.78
N GLU A 391 7.59 -9.12 -30.76
CA GLU A 391 7.43 -9.98 -31.93
C GLU A 391 7.89 -11.43 -31.69
N ASP A 392 8.22 -11.84 -30.46
CA ASP A 392 8.72 -13.20 -30.17
C ASP A 392 7.77 -14.33 -30.61
N ASN A 393 6.46 -14.07 -30.55
CA ASN A 393 5.41 -15.00 -30.98
C ASN A 393 5.00 -14.79 -32.45
N ALA A 394 5.59 -13.82 -33.15
CA ALA A 394 5.23 -13.45 -34.51
C ALA A 394 6.22 -14.00 -35.54
N THR A 395 5.71 -14.52 -36.65
CA THR A 395 6.56 -15.05 -37.72
C THR A 395 5.94 -14.81 -39.09
N GLY A 396 6.73 -14.16 -39.95
CA GLY A 396 6.42 -14.01 -41.37
C GLY A 396 6.87 -15.23 -42.17
N PHE A 397 5.94 -15.88 -42.88
CA PHE A 397 6.21 -17.06 -43.69
C PHE A 397 6.23 -16.74 -45.18
N THR A 398 7.16 -17.33 -45.91
CA THR A 398 7.26 -17.22 -47.37
C THR A 398 6.15 -18.03 -48.05
N GLU A 399 5.88 -17.74 -49.33
CA GLU A 399 4.88 -18.47 -50.11
C GLU A 399 5.18 -19.97 -50.18
N ALA A 400 6.46 -20.34 -50.29
CA ALA A 400 6.88 -21.74 -50.31
C ALA A 400 6.60 -22.45 -48.98
N GLN A 401 6.83 -21.78 -47.84
CA GLN A 401 6.50 -22.32 -46.52
C GLN A 401 4.99 -22.46 -46.35
N LEU A 402 4.21 -21.46 -46.75
CA LEU A 402 2.74 -21.53 -46.70
C LEU A 402 2.21 -22.71 -47.52
N LYS A 403 2.71 -22.93 -48.75
CA LYS A 403 2.30 -24.07 -49.60
C LYS A 403 2.78 -25.42 -49.08
N SER A 404 3.84 -25.46 -48.27
CA SER A 404 4.44 -26.72 -47.82
C SER A 404 3.58 -27.50 -46.82
N GLY A 405 2.61 -26.85 -46.16
CA GLY A 405 1.86 -27.42 -45.05
C GLY A 405 2.44 -27.15 -43.66
N VAL A 406 3.67 -26.62 -43.56
CA VAL A 406 4.32 -26.39 -42.25
C VAL A 406 3.52 -25.44 -41.36
N VAL A 407 2.97 -24.35 -41.91
CA VAL A 407 2.26 -23.34 -41.13
C VAL A 407 0.92 -23.88 -40.63
N ALA A 408 0.19 -24.63 -41.47
CA ALA A 408 -1.04 -25.32 -41.07
C ALA A 408 -0.78 -26.35 -39.96
N TYR A 409 0.30 -27.13 -40.09
CA TYR A 409 0.71 -28.06 -39.04
C TYR A 409 1.03 -27.34 -37.72
N LEU A 410 1.81 -26.25 -37.75
CA LEU A 410 2.16 -25.48 -36.54
C LEU A 410 0.92 -24.88 -35.87
N LEU A 411 -0.01 -24.31 -36.65
CA LEU A 411 -1.26 -23.77 -36.13
C LEU A 411 -2.16 -24.89 -35.54
N GLN A 412 -2.20 -26.08 -36.16
CA GLN A 412 -2.92 -27.25 -35.62
C GLN A 412 -2.43 -27.65 -34.23
N GLN A 413 -1.11 -27.60 -33.99
CA GLN A 413 -0.55 -28.02 -32.69
C GLN A 413 -0.90 -27.04 -31.56
N ASN A 414 -1.10 -25.77 -31.88
CA ASN A 414 -1.46 -24.76 -30.90
C ASN A 414 -2.98 -24.54 -30.79
N ALA A 415 -3.76 -25.12 -31.70
CA ALA A 415 -5.20 -24.88 -31.83
C ALA A 415 -5.97 -25.19 -30.54
N SER A 416 -6.95 -24.36 -30.21
CA SER A 416 -7.92 -24.72 -29.17
C SER A 416 -8.77 -25.92 -29.60
N SER A 417 -9.43 -26.57 -28.64
CA SER A 417 -10.35 -27.69 -28.90
C SER A 417 -11.54 -27.33 -29.81
N LYS A 418 -11.81 -26.04 -30.00
CA LYS A 418 -12.89 -25.51 -30.83
C LYS A 418 -12.46 -25.23 -32.27
N ALA A 419 -11.16 -25.16 -32.55
CA ALA A 419 -10.61 -24.80 -33.85
C ALA A 419 -10.10 -26.03 -34.61
N LYS A 420 -10.18 -25.94 -35.95
CA LYS A 420 -9.63 -26.95 -36.86
C LYS A 420 -8.80 -26.25 -37.94
N TRP A 421 -7.51 -26.14 -37.71
CA TRP A 421 -6.58 -25.73 -38.76
C TRP A 421 -6.29 -26.89 -39.70
N GLY A 422 -6.09 -26.61 -40.98
CA GLY A 422 -5.72 -27.60 -41.97
C GLY A 422 -5.36 -26.97 -43.31
N GLN A 423 -5.01 -27.80 -44.28
CA GLN A 423 -4.61 -27.37 -45.62
C GLN A 423 -4.68 -28.56 -46.58
N ASN A 424 -5.35 -28.42 -47.72
CA ASN A 424 -5.32 -29.41 -48.79
C ASN A 424 -3.99 -29.35 -49.56
N LEU A 425 -3.14 -30.37 -49.41
CA LEU A 425 -1.82 -30.45 -50.03
C LEU A 425 -1.80 -31.25 -51.34
N ALA A 426 -2.94 -31.79 -51.78
CA ALA A 426 -3.03 -32.58 -53.01
C ALA A 426 -3.42 -31.71 -54.22
N ASN A 427 -2.94 -32.08 -55.41
CA ASN A 427 -3.35 -31.52 -56.72
C ASN A 427 -3.33 -29.98 -56.81
N ASP A 428 -2.24 -29.32 -56.41
CA ASP A 428 -2.15 -27.86 -56.34
C ASP A 428 -3.28 -27.24 -55.49
N GLY A 429 -3.54 -27.82 -54.31
CA GLY A 429 -4.61 -27.45 -53.40
C GLY A 429 -4.44 -26.09 -52.72
N ASP A 430 -4.70 -26.03 -51.41
CA ASP A 430 -4.67 -24.77 -50.65
C ASP A 430 -3.24 -24.21 -50.58
N ILE A 431 -3.08 -22.92 -50.87
CA ILE A 431 -1.77 -22.26 -50.89
C ILE A 431 -1.37 -21.64 -49.55
N TYR A 432 -2.25 -21.72 -48.55
CA TYR A 432 -2.09 -21.19 -47.19
C TYR A 432 -2.91 -22.01 -46.18
N PRO A 433 -2.65 -21.91 -44.87
CA PRO A 433 -3.47 -22.56 -43.84
C PRO A 433 -4.92 -22.05 -43.83
N VAL A 434 -5.86 -22.97 -43.70
CA VAL A 434 -7.31 -22.70 -43.70
C VAL A 434 -7.92 -23.10 -42.35
N ILE A 435 -8.50 -22.13 -41.64
CA ILE A 435 -9.30 -22.39 -40.45
C ILE A 435 -10.66 -22.98 -40.85
N GLY A 436 -11.08 -24.05 -40.17
CA GLY A 436 -12.27 -24.84 -40.50
C GLY A 436 -12.06 -25.86 -41.63
N SER A 437 -10.82 -26.16 -42.01
CA SER A 437 -10.52 -27.15 -43.06
C SER A 437 -10.82 -28.57 -42.61
N GLU A 438 -11.31 -29.40 -43.53
CA GLU A 438 -11.46 -30.85 -43.34
C GLU A 438 -10.15 -31.62 -43.62
N HIS A 439 -9.12 -30.93 -44.15
CA HIS A 439 -7.85 -31.53 -44.54
C HIS A 439 -6.76 -31.31 -43.50
N GLN A 440 -6.68 -32.19 -42.51
CA GLN A 440 -5.61 -32.16 -41.52
C GLN A 440 -4.24 -32.42 -42.16
N VAL A 441 -3.21 -31.74 -41.67
CA VAL A 441 -1.82 -31.88 -42.12
C VAL A 441 -1.03 -32.73 -41.12
N TYR A 442 -0.23 -33.66 -41.64
CA TYR A 442 0.66 -34.57 -40.93
C TYR A 442 2.08 -34.49 -41.48
N ALA A 443 3.07 -34.89 -40.69
CA ALA A 443 4.48 -34.97 -41.09
C ALA A 443 4.88 -36.39 -41.54
N THR A 444 5.66 -36.53 -42.63
CA THR A 444 6.24 -37.84 -43.01
C THR A 444 7.35 -38.28 -42.04
N GLU A 445 7.64 -39.58 -41.97
CA GLU A 445 8.67 -40.14 -41.06
C GLU A 445 10.08 -39.57 -41.26
N ASP A 446 10.41 -39.22 -42.51
CA ASP A 446 11.70 -38.68 -42.94
C ASP A 446 11.77 -37.14 -42.92
N LEU A 447 10.67 -36.46 -42.57
CA LEU A 447 10.57 -35.01 -42.56
C LEU A 447 11.65 -34.39 -41.65
N LEU A 448 12.41 -33.46 -42.22
CA LEU A 448 13.38 -32.63 -41.52
C LEU A 448 13.16 -31.17 -41.91
N VAL A 449 12.94 -30.31 -40.94
CA VAL A 449 12.65 -28.88 -41.13
C VAL A 449 13.74 -28.04 -40.48
N ASN A 450 14.21 -26.99 -41.12
CA ASN A 450 15.15 -26.07 -40.48
C ASN A 450 14.47 -25.34 -39.31
N CYS A 451 15.06 -25.38 -38.12
CA CYS A 451 14.42 -24.84 -36.91
C CYS A 451 14.24 -23.32 -36.91
N LYS A 452 15.03 -22.59 -37.70
CA LYS A 452 14.99 -21.12 -37.78
C LYS A 452 14.10 -20.67 -38.92
N THR A 453 14.32 -21.24 -40.11
CA THR A 453 13.65 -20.79 -41.33
C THR A 453 12.35 -21.53 -41.57
N TYR A 454 12.05 -22.63 -40.88
CA TYR A 454 10.91 -23.51 -41.16
C TYR A 454 10.87 -24.08 -42.58
N GLU A 455 11.99 -24.03 -43.31
CA GLU A 455 12.12 -24.65 -44.63
C GLU A 455 12.26 -26.17 -44.52
N VAL A 456 11.56 -26.89 -45.38
CA VAL A 456 11.68 -28.35 -45.49
C VAL A 456 13.03 -28.69 -46.13
N VAL A 457 13.89 -29.36 -45.38
CA VAL A 457 15.22 -29.81 -45.81
C VAL A 457 15.12 -31.13 -46.58
N ARG A 458 14.28 -32.05 -46.08
CA ARG A 458 13.91 -33.33 -46.73
C ARG A 458 12.58 -33.85 -46.19
N GLY A 459 11.96 -34.80 -46.88
CA GLY A 459 10.61 -35.29 -46.59
C GLY A 459 9.54 -34.30 -47.04
N SER A 460 8.31 -34.44 -46.53
CA SER A 460 7.22 -33.50 -46.82
C SER A 460 6.14 -33.51 -45.73
N PHE A 461 5.22 -32.55 -45.78
CA PHE A 461 3.93 -32.68 -45.11
C PHE A 461 2.93 -33.42 -46.03
N THR A 462 1.87 -33.98 -45.45
CA THR A 462 0.87 -34.76 -46.17
C THR A 462 -0.49 -34.68 -45.49
N ASN A 463 -1.58 -34.92 -46.23
CA ASN A 463 -2.91 -35.13 -45.63
C ASN A 463 -3.18 -36.59 -45.23
N ASN A 464 -2.24 -37.50 -45.48
CA ASN A 464 -2.36 -38.90 -45.06
C ASN A 464 -1.96 -39.04 -43.58
N PRO A 465 -2.77 -39.70 -42.73
CA PRO A 465 -2.44 -39.85 -41.33
C PRO A 465 -1.13 -40.61 -41.12
N THR A 466 -0.18 -39.97 -40.46
CA THR A 466 1.10 -40.53 -40.01
C THR A 466 1.34 -40.10 -38.56
N SER A 467 2.12 -40.88 -37.81
CA SER A 467 2.38 -40.63 -36.37
C SER A 467 3.74 -39.98 -36.10
N SER A 468 4.34 -39.32 -37.08
CA SER A 468 5.68 -38.76 -36.94
C SER A 468 5.63 -37.29 -36.51
N ALA A 469 6.37 -36.96 -35.46
CA ALA A 469 6.63 -35.56 -35.10
C ALA A 469 7.65 -34.93 -36.07
N ILE A 470 7.62 -33.61 -36.21
CA ILE A 470 8.62 -32.87 -36.98
C ILE A 470 10.00 -33.08 -36.34
N LYS A 471 10.98 -33.50 -37.15
CA LYS A 471 12.39 -33.42 -36.77
C LYS A 471 12.96 -32.10 -37.27
N TYR A 472 13.79 -31.48 -36.45
CA TYR A 472 14.39 -30.20 -36.81
C TYR A 472 15.87 -30.34 -37.14
N GLN A 473 16.32 -29.60 -38.16
CA GLN A 473 17.72 -29.31 -38.38
C GLN A 473 18.08 -28.07 -37.56
N HIS A 474 18.96 -28.26 -36.60
CA HIS A 474 19.41 -27.23 -35.67
C HIS A 474 20.75 -26.62 -36.09
N GLY A 475 20.96 -25.36 -35.69
CA GLY A 475 22.24 -24.67 -35.81
C GLY A 475 23.18 -24.94 -34.62
N THR A 476 23.91 -23.91 -34.19
CA THR A 476 24.81 -23.99 -33.03
C THR A 476 24.06 -24.26 -31.74
N THR A 477 24.72 -24.96 -30.82
CA THR A 477 24.13 -25.46 -29.58
C THR A 477 24.88 -24.93 -28.36
N ASN A 478 24.14 -24.42 -27.39
CA ASN A 478 24.66 -24.12 -26.05
C ASN A 478 24.46 -25.32 -25.14
N HIS A 479 25.49 -25.69 -24.38
CA HIS A 479 25.42 -26.76 -23.39
C HIS A 479 25.19 -26.16 -22.00
N HIS A 480 24.17 -26.64 -21.32
CA HIS A 480 23.80 -26.26 -19.95
C HIS A 480 24.00 -27.48 -19.05
N VAL A 481 24.95 -27.39 -18.13
CA VAL A 481 25.20 -28.45 -17.15
C VAL A 481 24.05 -28.55 -16.15
N ALA A 482 23.77 -29.76 -15.65
CA ALA A 482 22.76 -29.97 -14.61
C ALA A 482 23.06 -29.11 -13.38
N THR A 483 22.03 -28.50 -12.81
CA THR A 483 22.14 -27.75 -11.55
C THR A 483 21.39 -28.49 -10.45
N ASP A 484 21.95 -28.48 -9.24
CA ASP A 484 21.27 -29.01 -8.06
C ASP A 484 20.05 -28.14 -7.70
N ALA A 485 19.07 -28.74 -7.02
CA ALA A 485 17.90 -28.01 -6.55
C ALA A 485 18.32 -26.91 -5.57
N THR A 486 17.69 -25.75 -5.68
CA THR A 486 17.82 -24.66 -4.72
C THR A 486 16.56 -24.57 -3.87
N CYS A 487 16.45 -23.55 -3.02
CA CYS A 487 15.24 -23.41 -2.18
C CYS A 487 14.00 -23.00 -2.97
N THR A 488 14.19 -22.29 -4.09
CA THR A 488 13.13 -21.72 -4.92
C THR A 488 12.98 -22.41 -6.27
N GLU A 489 14.07 -23.01 -6.78
CA GLU A 489 14.09 -23.69 -8.07
C GLU A 489 14.38 -25.17 -7.89
N ALA A 490 13.65 -26.00 -8.63
CA ALA A 490 13.97 -27.43 -8.75
C ALA A 490 15.35 -27.60 -9.41
N ALA A 491 15.99 -28.75 -9.18
CA ALA A 491 17.21 -29.08 -9.88
C ALA A 491 16.94 -29.07 -11.39
N THR A 492 17.91 -28.70 -12.22
CA THR A 492 17.79 -28.85 -13.66
C THR A 492 18.53 -30.10 -14.12
N LYS A 493 17.95 -30.80 -15.10
CA LYS A 493 18.65 -31.85 -15.84
C LYS A 493 19.73 -31.20 -16.71
N GLU A 494 20.75 -31.95 -17.09
CA GLU A 494 21.67 -31.52 -18.13
C GLU A 494 20.91 -31.37 -19.45
N TYR A 495 21.10 -30.25 -20.15
CA TYR A 495 20.42 -30.00 -21.43
C TYR A 495 21.26 -29.21 -22.43
N TRP A 496 20.88 -29.34 -23.70
CA TRP A 496 21.45 -28.63 -24.84
C TRP A 496 20.38 -27.77 -25.47
N GLN A 497 20.69 -26.49 -25.68
CA GLN A 497 19.75 -25.51 -26.23
C GLN A 497 20.22 -25.08 -27.61
N CYS A 498 19.34 -25.19 -28.60
CA CYS A 498 19.63 -24.66 -29.94
C CYS A 498 19.60 -23.13 -29.89
N GLN A 499 20.67 -22.46 -30.35
CA GLN A 499 20.74 -21.00 -30.36
C GLN A 499 19.74 -20.35 -31.33
N ASP A 500 19.33 -21.06 -32.38
CA ASP A 500 18.47 -20.52 -33.42
C ASP A 500 16.98 -20.56 -33.05
N CYS A 501 16.52 -21.61 -32.36
CA CYS A 501 15.10 -21.79 -32.01
C CYS A 501 14.82 -21.88 -30.51
N GLN A 502 15.85 -21.77 -29.67
CA GLN A 502 15.79 -21.82 -28.19
C GLN A 502 15.23 -23.11 -27.58
N ARG A 503 14.83 -24.09 -28.40
CA ARG A 503 14.38 -25.43 -27.95
C ARG A 503 15.50 -26.16 -27.21
N THR A 504 15.11 -26.86 -26.16
CA THR A 504 16.00 -27.59 -25.24
C THR A 504 15.93 -29.09 -25.48
N TYR A 505 17.04 -29.79 -25.30
CA TYR A 505 17.20 -31.22 -25.59
C TYR A 505 18.03 -31.92 -24.52
N SER A 506 17.77 -33.20 -24.26
CA SER A 506 18.53 -33.97 -23.26
C SER A 506 19.84 -34.55 -23.79
N ASP A 507 20.18 -34.30 -25.05
CA ASP A 507 21.39 -34.85 -25.68
C ASP A 507 22.01 -33.87 -26.68
N SER A 508 23.33 -33.97 -26.88
CA SER A 508 24.09 -33.07 -27.76
C SER A 508 23.79 -33.23 -29.25
N GLN A 509 23.09 -34.29 -29.66
CA GLN A 509 22.65 -34.49 -31.04
C GLN A 509 21.25 -33.90 -31.28
N LEU A 510 20.63 -33.31 -30.25
CA LEU A 510 19.32 -32.66 -30.30
C LEU A 510 18.21 -33.60 -30.79
N THR A 511 18.23 -34.85 -30.29
CA THR A 511 17.29 -35.88 -30.73
C THR A 511 16.09 -36.06 -29.80
N VAL A 512 16.24 -35.70 -28.52
CA VAL A 512 15.18 -35.81 -27.51
C VAL A 512 14.89 -34.42 -26.95
N GLU A 513 13.83 -33.78 -27.46
CA GLU A 513 13.38 -32.45 -27.02
C GLU A 513 12.83 -32.53 -25.59
N LEU A 514 13.27 -31.59 -24.75
CA LEU A 514 12.77 -31.37 -23.40
C LEU A 514 11.78 -30.22 -23.43
N THR A 515 10.54 -30.48 -23.02
CA THR A 515 9.53 -29.44 -22.78
C THR A 515 9.71 -28.76 -21.43
N ASP A 516 10.48 -29.40 -20.54
CA ASP A 516 10.80 -28.92 -19.20
C ASP A 516 12.19 -29.45 -18.82
N VAL A 517 13.08 -28.53 -18.44
CA VAL A 517 14.45 -28.84 -18.03
C VAL A 517 14.55 -29.16 -16.53
N THR A 518 13.47 -28.98 -15.77
CA THR A 518 13.43 -29.31 -14.35
C THR A 518 13.49 -30.82 -14.11
N ASN A 519 14.12 -31.19 -13.00
CA ASN A 519 14.23 -32.55 -12.52
C ASN A 519 13.14 -32.79 -11.46
N ALA A 520 12.05 -33.44 -11.86
CA ALA A 520 10.92 -33.71 -10.98
C ALA A 520 11.25 -34.54 -9.72
N ASP A 521 12.32 -35.34 -9.75
CA ASP A 521 12.77 -36.13 -8.59
C ASP A 521 13.53 -35.28 -7.55
N GLN A 522 13.91 -34.06 -7.92
CA GLN A 522 14.56 -33.08 -7.06
C GLN A 522 13.83 -31.74 -7.19
N PRO A 523 12.60 -31.65 -6.67
CA PRO A 523 11.85 -30.40 -6.64
C PRO A 523 12.63 -29.34 -5.84
N ALA A 524 12.21 -28.08 -5.98
CA ALA A 524 12.75 -27.02 -5.14
C ALA A 524 12.71 -27.49 -3.68
N ILE A 525 13.84 -27.35 -2.99
CA ILE A 525 14.04 -28.00 -1.71
C ILE A 525 13.10 -27.42 -0.64
N GLY A 526 12.47 -26.28 -0.95
CA GLY A 526 11.67 -25.51 -0.03
C GLY A 526 12.57 -24.82 0.99
N HIS A 527 11.99 -23.82 1.64
CA HIS A 527 12.69 -23.12 2.69
C HIS A 527 12.56 -23.86 4.01
N HIS A 528 13.68 -24.08 4.70
CA HIS A 528 13.69 -24.53 6.09
C HIS A 528 13.97 -23.31 6.97
N SER A 529 12.93 -22.71 7.53
CA SER A 529 13.08 -21.51 8.35
C SER A 529 13.68 -21.83 9.71
N ASN A 530 14.69 -21.05 10.11
CA ASN A 530 15.08 -20.95 11.51
C ASN A 530 14.12 -20.06 12.28
N GLU A 531 14.38 -19.94 13.59
CA GLU A 531 13.58 -19.13 14.51
C GLU A 531 13.50 -17.64 14.10
N ASP A 532 14.40 -17.15 13.26
CA ASP A 532 14.45 -15.76 12.80
C ASP A 532 13.76 -15.54 11.43
N GLY A 533 13.13 -16.58 10.87
CA GLY A 533 12.42 -16.50 9.59
C GLY A 533 13.35 -16.52 8.37
N TYR A 534 14.57 -17.04 8.51
CA TYR A 534 15.49 -17.26 7.39
C TYR A 534 15.57 -18.72 7.02
N CYS A 535 15.61 -19.00 5.74
CA CYS A 535 15.95 -20.32 5.25
C CYS A 535 17.39 -20.65 5.62
N ASP A 536 17.63 -21.71 6.39
CA ASP A 536 18.98 -22.14 6.79
C ASP A 536 19.90 -22.45 5.60
N ARG A 537 19.32 -22.71 4.42
CA ARG A 537 20.04 -23.14 3.21
C ARG A 537 20.41 -21.98 2.30
N CYS A 538 19.44 -21.12 1.96
CA CYS A 538 19.65 -20.01 1.02
C CYS A 538 19.70 -18.64 1.70
N GLN A 539 19.46 -18.57 3.02
CA GLN A 539 19.37 -17.32 3.78
C GLN A 539 18.31 -16.35 3.23
N HIS A 540 17.38 -16.85 2.41
CA HIS A 540 16.22 -16.10 1.93
C HIS A 540 15.14 -16.06 3.01
N TYR A 541 14.40 -14.98 3.05
CA TYR A 541 13.32 -14.77 4.00
C TYR A 541 12.16 -15.75 3.79
N VAL A 542 11.56 -16.24 4.87
CA VAL A 542 10.45 -17.18 4.87
C VAL A 542 9.32 -16.68 5.77
N ALA A 543 8.13 -16.56 5.19
CA ALA A 543 6.90 -16.30 5.95
C ALA A 543 6.62 -17.44 6.94
N VAL A 544 6.46 -17.08 8.21
CA VAL A 544 6.16 -18.04 9.29
C VAL A 544 4.80 -17.72 9.88
N LYS A 545 3.93 -18.73 9.94
CA LYS A 545 2.59 -18.58 10.50
C LYS A 545 2.67 -18.22 12.00
N PRO A 546 2.13 -17.08 12.44
CA PRO A 546 2.07 -16.72 13.84
C PRO A 546 1.06 -17.57 14.62
N SER A 547 1.23 -17.62 15.94
CA SER A 547 0.20 -18.10 16.85
C SER A 547 -1.05 -17.23 16.77
N LYS A 548 -2.20 -17.83 17.10
CA LYS A 548 -3.51 -17.18 17.04
C LYS A 548 -4.19 -17.30 18.39
N GLU A 549 -4.67 -16.18 18.92
CA GLU A 549 -5.44 -16.11 20.16
C GLU A 549 -6.79 -15.44 19.89
N ASN A 550 -7.89 -16.09 20.29
CA ASN A 550 -9.26 -15.58 20.13
C ASN A 550 -9.61 -15.08 18.71
N GLY A 551 -9.03 -15.68 17.67
CA GLY A 551 -9.28 -15.27 16.29
C GLY A 551 -8.28 -14.25 15.73
N VAL A 552 -7.38 -13.71 16.55
CA VAL A 552 -6.40 -12.67 16.19
C VAL A 552 -5.00 -13.28 16.09
N TYR A 553 -4.28 -12.96 15.01
CA TYR A 553 -2.90 -13.41 14.80
C TYR A 553 -1.90 -12.53 15.57
N LEU A 554 -1.00 -13.15 16.33
CA LEU A 554 -0.02 -12.46 17.17
C LEU A 554 1.29 -12.19 16.40
N ILE A 555 1.52 -10.93 16.05
CA ILE A 555 2.67 -10.48 15.28
C ILE A 555 3.81 -10.11 16.23
N ALA A 556 4.66 -11.09 16.53
CA ALA A 556 5.85 -10.91 17.37
C ALA A 556 7.17 -10.71 16.59
N LYS A 557 7.18 -10.97 15.28
CA LYS A 557 8.38 -11.00 14.44
C LYS A 557 8.06 -10.51 13.02
N PRO A 558 9.03 -10.00 12.25
CA PRO A 558 8.79 -9.57 10.88
C PRO A 558 8.29 -10.70 9.97
N CYS A 559 8.72 -11.96 10.21
CA CYS A 559 8.22 -13.14 9.50
C CYS A 559 6.73 -13.40 9.69
N HIS A 560 6.19 -13.02 10.85
CA HIS A 560 4.76 -13.12 11.13
C HIS A 560 3.97 -12.06 10.35
N LEU A 561 4.50 -10.83 10.23
CA LEU A 561 3.81 -9.75 9.52
C LEU A 561 3.77 -10.02 8.02
N ALA A 562 4.87 -10.49 7.44
CA ALA A 562 4.89 -10.84 6.02
C ALA A 562 4.09 -12.13 5.74
N TRP A 563 4.04 -13.11 6.65
CA TRP A 563 3.05 -14.19 6.55
C TRP A 563 1.61 -13.66 6.55
N PHE A 564 1.28 -12.74 7.45
CA PHE A 564 -0.06 -12.16 7.55
C PHE A 564 -0.46 -11.44 6.26
N ARG A 565 0.46 -10.67 5.66
CA ARG A 565 0.29 -10.05 4.34
C ARG A 565 -0.04 -11.10 3.28
N ASP A 566 0.76 -12.14 3.17
CA ASP A 566 0.62 -13.18 2.13
C ASP A 566 -0.66 -14.00 2.32
N TYR A 567 -1.07 -14.23 3.57
CA TYR A 567 -2.31 -14.90 3.93
C TYR A 567 -3.55 -14.05 3.57
N VAL A 568 -3.53 -12.75 3.91
CA VAL A 568 -4.61 -11.81 3.54
C VAL A 568 -4.76 -11.73 2.03
N ASN A 569 -3.64 -11.66 1.30
CA ASN A 569 -3.61 -11.52 -0.16
C ASN A 569 -3.82 -12.85 -0.91
N GLY A 570 -3.90 -13.98 -0.21
CA GLY A 570 -4.17 -15.30 -0.79
C GLY A 570 -2.99 -15.99 -1.49
N THR A 571 -1.78 -15.46 -1.31
CA THR A 571 -0.52 -16.12 -1.72
C THR A 571 -0.23 -17.35 -0.87
N ILE A 572 -0.66 -17.33 0.40
CA ILE A 572 -0.60 -18.46 1.32
C ILE A 572 -2.02 -18.76 1.82
N VAL A 573 -2.36 -20.05 1.93
CA VAL A 573 -3.67 -20.53 2.39
C VAL A 573 -3.50 -21.62 3.45
N ASP A 574 -4.56 -21.90 4.20
CA ASP A 574 -4.55 -23.01 5.15
C ASP A 574 -4.65 -24.37 4.42
N GLU A 575 -4.21 -25.44 5.10
CA GLU A 575 -4.22 -26.78 4.52
C GLU A 575 -5.66 -27.21 4.16
N GLY A 576 -5.87 -27.55 2.88
CA GLY A 576 -7.17 -27.93 2.34
C GLY A 576 -7.95 -26.80 1.66
N GLU A 577 -7.45 -25.57 1.71
CA GLU A 577 -8.02 -24.44 0.95
C GLU A 577 -7.47 -24.40 -0.49
N ALA A 578 -8.27 -23.83 -1.41
CA ALA A 578 -7.84 -23.66 -2.79
C ALA A 578 -6.77 -22.55 -2.89
N ALA A 579 -5.74 -22.76 -3.71
CA ALA A 579 -4.71 -21.74 -3.96
C ALA A 579 -5.35 -20.44 -4.50
N GLY A 580 -4.89 -19.29 -3.99
CA GLY A 580 -5.46 -17.98 -4.31
C GLY A 580 -6.65 -17.55 -3.43
N THR A 581 -7.06 -18.36 -2.45
CA THR A 581 -8.11 -17.97 -1.49
C THR A 581 -7.63 -16.82 -0.61
N THR A 582 -8.34 -15.68 -0.62
CA THR A 582 -7.98 -14.51 0.17
C THR A 582 -8.63 -14.50 1.55
N HIS A 583 -7.97 -13.86 2.53
CA HIS A 583 -8.41 -13.82 3.92
C HIS A 583 -8.64 -12.40 4.41
N SER A 584 -9.47 -11.65 3.69
CA SER A 584 -9.73 -10.22 3.93
C SER A 584 -10.22 -9.88 5.34
N SER A 585 -10.85 -10.81 6.07
CA SER A 585 -11.35 -10.59 7.44
C SER A 585 -10.34 -10.94 8.55
N ALA A 586 -9.14 -11.42 8.21
CA ALA A 586 -8.14 -11.80 9.19
C ALA A 586 -7.69 -10.59 10.01
N SER A 587 -7.66 -10.73 11.34
CA SER A 587 -7.22 -9.70 12.28
C SER A 587 -5.84 -10.02 12.87
N ALA A 588 -5.07 -9.00 13.20
CA ALA A 588 -3.72 -9.12 13.75
C ALA A 588 -3.51 -8.19 14.96
N MET A 589 -2.55 -8.53 15.81
CA MET A 589 -2.12 -7.69 16.93
C MET A 589 -0.61 -7.78 17.07
N LEU A 590 0.08 -6.64 17.16
CA LEU A 590 1.51 -6.61 17.43
C LEU A 590 1.76 -6.95 18.90
N THR A 591 2.79 -7.74 19.15
CA THR A 591 3.21 -8.16 20.51
C THR A 591 4.69 -7.85 20.78
N ALA A 592 5.37 -7.29 19.77
CA ALA A 592 6.74 -6.81 19.82
C ALA A 592 6.94 -5.80 18.67
N ASP A 593 8.04 -5.04 18.74
CA ASP A 593 8.47 -4.18 17.64
C ASP A 593 8.93 -5.01 16.43
N ILE A 594 8.62 -4.53 15.23
CA ILE A 594 8.82 -5.24 13.97
C ILE A 594 9.79 -4.46 13.07
N ASP A 595 10.98 -5.02 12.83
CA ASP A 595 11.98 -4.45 11.94
C ASP A 595 11.95 -5.13 10.56
N LEU A 596 11.54 -4.39 9.52
CA LEU A 596 11.38 -4.89 8.14
C LEU A 596 12.62 -4.70 7.25
N LYS A 597 13.77 -4.27 7.78
CA LYS A 597 14.97 -3.96 6.97
C LYS A 597 15.45 -5.08 6.04
N ASN A 598 15.13 -6.34 6.34
CA ASN A 598 15.52 -7.50 5.53
C ASN A 598 14.35 -8.08 4.71
N TYR A 599 13.20 -7.41 4.74
CA TYR A 599 11.93 -7.83 4.15
C TYR A 599 11.46 -6.87 3.08
N CYS A 600 11.90 -5.61 3.19
CA CYS A 600 11.80 -4.61 2.17
C CYS A 600 12.95 -3.61 2.36
N HIS A 601 13.65 -3.28 1.29
CA HIS A 601 14.77 -2.35 1.31
C HIS A 601 15.07 -1.85 -0.11
N ALA A 602 15.74 -0.69 -0.17
CA ALA A 602 16.33 -0.22 -1.41
C ALA A 602 17.43 -1.17 -1.90
N ALA A 603 17.82 -1.04 -3.17
CA ALA A 603 19.04 -1.68 -3.66
C ALA A 603 20.26 -1.03 -2.98
N GLU A 604 21.04 -1.82 -2.23
CA GLU A 604 22.30 -1.40 -1.60
C GLU A 604 23.37 -2.46 -1.88
N ASP A 605 24.62 -2.03 -2.11
CA ASP A 605 25.82 -2.83 -2.43
C ASP A 605 25.68 -4.37 -2.23
N GLY A 606 25.21 -5.06 -3.27
CA GLY A 606 25.10 -6.53 -3.32
C GLY A 606 23.74 -7.14 -2.93
N LYS A 607 22.74 -6.33 -2.55
CA LYS A 607 21.35 -6.75 -2.30
C LYS A 607 20.40 -6.18 -3.36
N GLU A 608 19.47 -7.00 -3.84
CA GLU A 608 18.42 -6.59 -4.78
C GLU A 608 17.45 -5.57 -4.15
N LEU A 609 16.72 -4.81 -4.97
CA LEU A 609 15.62 -4.00 -4.47
C LEU A 609 14.47 -4.92 -4.07
N LEU A 610 13.94 -4.77 -2.85
CA LEU A 610 12.78 -5.51 -2.38
C LEU A 610 11.73 -4.53 -1.85
N SER A 611 10.62 -4.39 -2.56
CA SER A 611 9.52 -3.47 -2.22
C SER A 611 8.43 -4.21 -1.46
N TRP A 612 7.89 -3.59 -0.40
CA TRP A 612 6.76 -4.16 0.34
C TRP A 612 5.49 -4.18 -0.52
N ILE A 613 4.82 -5.34 -0.54
CA ILE A 613 3.52 -5.52 -1.20
C ILE A 613 2.42 -5.11 -0.21
N PRO A 614 1.52 -4.17 -0.54
CA PRO A 614 0.47 -3.74 0.37
C PRO A 614 -0.46 -4.89 0.82
N ILE A 615 -0.90 -4.83 2.07
CA ILE A 615 -1.92 -5.73 2.61
C ILE A 615 -3.29 -5.28 2.11
N GLY A 616 -3.97 -6.12 1.34
CA GLY A 616 -5.23 -5.78 0.68
C GLY A 616 -5.04 -4.85 -0.52
N ASN A 617 -5.95 -4.95 -1.49
CA ASN A 617 -5.94 -4.18 -2.73
C ASN A 617 -7.38 -3.88 -3.19
N ASN A 618 -7.56 -3.33 -4.39
CA ASN A 618 -8.88 -2.95 -4.90
C ASN A 618 -9.88 -4.13 -5.02
N ASP A 619 -9.38 -5.30 -5.43
CA ASP A 619 -10.17 -6.52 -5.62
C ASP A 619 -10.38 -7.26 -4.30
N ASN A 620 -9.38 -7.20 -3.40
CA ASN A 620 -9.36 -7.84 -2.10
C ASN A 620 -9.13 -6.82 -0.99
N ARG A 621 -10.17 -6.04 -0.68
CA ARG A 621 -10.13 -5.01 0.37
C ARG A 621 -10.06 -5.66 1.73
N TRP A 622 -9.13 -5.23 2.57
CA TRP A 622 -8.93 -5.81 3.90
C TRP A 622 -9.93 -5.24 4.91
N LYS A 623 -10.60 -6.12 5.65
CA LYS A 623 -11.72 -5.85 6.57
C LYS A 623 -11.45 -6.24 8.02
N GLY A 624 -10.23 -6.69 8.30
CA GLY A 624 -9.82 -7.12 9.64
C GLY A 624 -9.54 -5.96 10.58
N ASN A 625 -9.09 -6.30 11.79
CA ASN A 625 -8.65 -5.33 12.79
C ASN A 625 -7.14 -5.48 13.04
N MET A 626 -6.45 -4.35 13.28
CA MET A 626 -5.05 -4.34 13.71
C MET A 626 -4.86 -3.48 14.95
N ASP A 627 -4.38 -4.08 16.03
CA ASP A 627 -3.95 -3.39 17.23
C ASP A 627 -2.42 -3.41 17.33
N GLY A 628 -1.80 -2.24 17.25
CA GLY A 628 -0.36 -2.09 17.38
C GLY A 628 0.16 -2.14 18.82
N GLN A 629 -0.70 -1.94 19.82
CA GLN A 629 -0.34 -1.84 21.24
C GLN A 629 0.80 -0.85 21.55
N GLY A 630 0.99 0.16 20.70
CA GLY A 630 2.10 1.12 20.78
C GLY A 630 3.44 0.60 20.25
N HIS A 631 3.49 -0.59 19.65
CA HIS A 631 4.70 -1.13 19.04
C HIS A 631 5.07 -0.43 17.74
N THR A 632 6.35 -0.53 17.42
CA THR A 632 6.94 0.11 16.24
C THR A 632 7.07 -0.86 15.07
N ILE A 633 6.70 -0.41 13.86
CA ILE A 633 7.11 -1.02 12.59
C ILE A 633 8.21 -0.15 11.99
N SER A 634 9.43 -0.67 11.98
CA SER A 634 10.62 0.03 11.48
C SER A 634 11.01 -0.42 10.07
N HIS A 635 11.61 0.48 9.29
CA HIS A 635 12.20 0.19 7.98
C HIS A 635 11.23 -0.35 6.92
N LEU A 636 9.94 -0.01 7.01
CA LEU A 636 9.01 -0.25 5.90
C LEU A 636 9.50 0.49 4.65
N TYR A 637 9.74 -0.24 3.57
CA TYR A 637 10.19 0.33 2.30
C TYR A 637 9.24 -0.06 1.18
N ILE A 638 8.68 0.94 0.50
CA ILE A 638 7.84 0.76 -0.67
C ILE A 638 8.38 1.66 -1.78
N LYS A 639 8.70 1.07 -2.92
CA LYS A 639 8.95 1.77 -4.18
C LYS A 639 8.09 1.15 -5.28
N THR A 640 7.16 1.91 -5.83
CA THR A 640 6.19 1.42 -6.83
C THR A 640 5.63 2.57 -7.69
N ALA A 641 4.79 2.23 -8.66
CA ALA A 641 4.03 3.15 -9.50
C ALA A 641 2.61 2.59 -9.67
N GLN A 642 1.91 2.39 -8.55
CA GLN A 642 0.60 1.75 -8.48
C GLN A 642 -0.39 2.64 -7.72
N ASP A 643 -1.68 2.37 -7.89
CA ASP A 643 -2.69 3.00 -7.05
C ASP A 643 -2.83 2.25 -5.72
N LEU A 644 -3.25 2.98 -4.67
CA LEU A 644 -3.58 2.44 -3.34
C LEU A 644 -2.35 1.86 -2.62
N VAL A 645 -1.46 2.74 -2.15
CA VAL A 645 -0.15 2.33 -1.61
C VAL A 645 0.04 2.73 -0.14
N GLY A 646 0.47 1.76 0.67
CA GLY A 646 0.88 1.88 2.07
C GLY A 646 1.23 0.51 2.66
N LEU A 647 1.38 0.39 3.99
CA LEU A 647 1.41 -0.91 4.65
C LEU A 647 0.18 -1.75 4.23
N PHE A 648 -0.97 -1.08 4.18
CA PHE A 648 -2.22 -1.55 3.58
C PHE A 648 -2.48 -0.84 2.25
N GLY A 649 -3.00 -1.56 1.26
CA GLY A 649 -3.36 -0.92 -0.01
C GLY A 649 -4.73 -0.27 0.11
N TYR A 650 -5.74 -1.12 0.35
CA TYR A 650 -7.13 -0.70 0.54
C TYR A 650 -7.77 -1.45 1.71
N THR A 651 -8.22 -0.71 2.73
CA THR A 651 -9.05 -1.21 3.81
C THR A 651 -10.53 -0.86 3.64
N ASP A 652 -11.42 -1.80 3.97
CA ASP A 652 -12.88 -1.69 3.88
C ASP A 652 -13.52 -2.23 5.16
N GLY A 653 -13.97 -1.34 6.04
CA GLY A 653 -14.57 -1.72 7.31
C GLY A 653 -13.54 -2.05 8.42
N ALA A 654 -12.26 -1.80 8.19
CA ALA A 654 -11.18 -2.14 9.13
C ALA A 654 -11.04 -1.13 10.28
N THR A 655 -10.61 -1.61 11.46
CA THR A 655 -10.12 -0.75 12.55
C THR A 655 -8.62 -0.95 12.75
N ILE A 656 -7.88 0.15 12.85
CA ILE A 656 -6.42 0.12 13.05
C ILE A 656 -6.07 1.09 14.18
N GLN A 657 -5.33 0.63 15.17
CA GLN A 657 -4.97 1.47 16.31
C GLN A 657 -3.53 1.31 16.80
N ASP A 658 -3.00 2.38 17.39
CA ASP A 658 -1.81 2.39 18.25
C ASP A 658 -0.54 1.81 17.60
N LEU A 659 -0.21 2.28 16.39
CA LEU A 659 0.98 1.87 15.63
C LEU A 659 1.96 3.03 15.45
N ILE A 660 3.25 2.74 15.61
CA ILE A 660 4.33 3.70 15.35
C ILE A 660 5.11 3.23 14.12
N PHE A 661 5.36 4.11 13.15
CA PHE A 661 6.25 3.86 12.03
C PHE A 661 7.56 4.61 12.22
N ASP A 662 8.68 3.89 12.15
CA ASP A 662 10.03 4.47 12.24
C ASP A 662 10.87 4.15 11.01
N ASN A 663 11.61 5.14 10.50
CA ASN A 663 12.46 5.01 9.33
C ASN A 663 11.74 4.38 8.09
N ALA A 664 10.44 4.60 7.96
CA ALA A 664 9.62 4.11 6.86
C ALA A 664 9.75 5.03 5.64
N LYS A 665 9.90 4.46 4.44
CA LYS A 665 10.04 5.20 3.18
C LYS A 665 9.07 4.64 2.15
N VAL A 666 8.12 5.47 1.72
CA VAL A 666 7.13 5.14 0.69
C VAL A 666 7.35 6.07 -0.50
N GLU A 667 7.65 5.52 -1.67
CA GLU A 667 7.86 6.23 -2.93
C GLU A 667 6.95 5.62 -4.01
N ASN A 668 5.87 6.32 -4.36
CA ASN A 668 4.87 5.89 -5.30
C ASN A 668 4.69 6.89 -6.45
N VAL A 669 5.53 6.78 -7.48
CA VAL A 669 5.63 7.77 -8.55
C VAL A 669 5.63 7.10 -9.92
N SER A 670 4.64 7.44 -10.75
CA SER A 670 4.54 7.03 -12.14
C SER A 670 5.21 8.04 -13.09
N THR A 671 5.92 7.53 -14.09
CA THR A 671 6.57 8.34 -15.14
C THR A 671 5.87 8.21 -16.50
N THR A 672 4.72 7.55 -16.58
CA THR A 672 4.04 7.20 -17.85
C THR A 672 2.94 8.19 -18.26
N GLY A 673 2.88 9.37 -17.64
CA GLY A 673 1.94 10.45 -17.98
C GLY A 673 0.60 10.40 -17.24
N MET A 674 0.34 9.37 -16.43
CA MET A 674 -0.77 9.31 -15.47
C MET A 674 -0.22 9.30 -14.04
N ASN A 675 -0.81 10.11 -13.16
CA ASN A 675 -0.45 10.17 -11.75
C ASN A 675 -0.93 8.94 -11.00
N THR A 676 -0.13 8.44 -10.06
CA THR A 676 -0.57 7.43 -9.08
C THR A 676 -1.61 8.03 -8.14
N LEU A 677 -2.57 7.20 -7.73
CA LEU A 677 -3.66 7.59 -6.84
C LEU A 677 -3.48 6.98 -5.45
N TYR A 678 -3.62 7.84 -4.43
CA TYR A 678 -3.73 7.50 -3.01
C TYR A 678 -2.50 6.81 -2.41
N THR A 679 -1.68 7.59 -1.71
CA THR A 679 -0.46 7.11 -1.04
C THR A 679 -0.44 7.55 0.42
N GLY A 680 -0.14 6.62 1.33
CA GLY A 680 0.16 6.93 2.73
C GLY A 680 1.01 5.84 3.38
N ILE A 681 1.68 6.15 4.50
CA ILE A 681 2.52 5.15 5.20
C ILE A 681 1.68 3.99 5.73
N LEU A 682 0.52 4.28 6.31
CA LEU A 682 -0.36 3.25 6.82
C LEU A 682 -1.17 2.63 5.69
N ALA A 683 -1.91 3.46 4.95
CA ALA A 683 -2.81 2.98 3.92
C ALA A 683 -2.87 3.90 2.70
N GLY A 684 -3.01 3.29 1.52
CA GLY A 684 -3.40 4.03 0.32
C GLY A 684 -4.79 4.61 0.51
N ARG A 685 -5.79 3.73 0.69
CA ARG A 685 -7.18 4.13 0.94
C ARG A 685 -7.78 3.40 2.14
N ALA A 686 -8.53 4.13 2.96
CA ALA A 686 -9.29 3.57 4.06
C ALA A 686 -10.77 3.95 3.95
N TYR A 687 -11.64 2.94 3.84
CA TYR A 687 -13.08 3.10 3.66
C TYR A 687 -13.84 2.38 4.77
N GLY A 688 -14.90 2.98 5.27
CA GLY A 688 -15.78 2.34 6.24
C GLY A 688 -16.89 3.27 6.73
N ASP A 689 -18.03 2.67 7.09
CA ASP A 689 -19.09 3.42 7.73
C ASP A 689 -18.81 3.66 9.22
N SER A 690 -19.26 4.81 9.72
CA SER A 690 -19.18 5.15 11.15
C SER A 690 -19.84 4.05 12.00
N PRO A 691 -19.25 3.61 13.13
CA PRO A 691 -18.26 4.30 14.00
C PRO A 691 -16.80 3.86 13.82
N LEU A 692 -16.44 3.24 12.69
CA LEU A 692 -15.08 2.74 12.47
C LEU A 692 -14.05 3.88 12.48
N HIS A 693 -12.86 3.60 13.03
CA HIS A 693 -11.79 4.58 13.18
C HIS A 693 -10.41 3.96 12.93
N ILE A 694 -9.53 4.80 12.40
CA ILE A 694 -8.08 4.62 12.49
C ILE A 694 -7.59 5.61 13.56
N LYS A 695 -6.91 5.11 14.60
CA LYS A 695 -6.49 5.98 15.71
C LYS A 695 -5.07 5.73 16.21
N GLY A 696 -4.44 6.75 16.80
CA GLY A 696 -3.17 6.57 17.50
C GLY A 696 -1.99 6.21 16.58
N ILE A 697 -2.06 6.56 15.30
CA ILE A 697 -1.01 6.23 14.32
C ILE A 697 0.05 7.32 14.33
N LYS A 698 1.31 6.94 14.50
CA LYS A 698 2.42 7.90 14.63
C LYS A 698 3.55 7.61 13.65
N THR A 699 4.23 8.63 13.16
CA THR A 699 5.49 8.49 12.40
C THR A 699 6.64 9.21 13.10
N THR A 700 7.87 8.72 12.93
CA THR A 700 9.09 9.43 13.35
C THR A 700 9.58 10.39 12.27
N ASN A 701 10.52 11.27 12.62
CA ASN A 701 11.09 12.27 11.72
C ASN A 701 11.98 11.67 10.60
N ASN A 702 12.33 10.39 10.69
CA ASN A 702 13.10 9.68 9.67
C ASN A 702 12.22 9.04 8.59
N CYS A 703 10.90 9.14 8.73
CA CYS A 703 9.97 8.62 7.75
C CYS A 703 9.80 9.58 6.55
N THR A 704 9.47 9.03 5.38
CA THR A 704 9.24 9.81 4.16
C THR A 704 8.10 9.20 3.33
N VAL A 705 7.20 10.05 2.82
CA VAL A 705 6.11 9.68 1.90
C VAL A 705 6.20 10.53 0.65
N ILE A 706 6.38 9.90 -0.50
CA ILE A 706 6.41 10.52 -1.81
C ILE A 706 5.34 9.85 -2.65
N GLY A 707 4.33 10.61 -3.08
CA GLY A 707 3.25 10.15 -3.96
C GLY A 707 2.97 11.14 -5.08
N GLN A 708 1.83 10.99 -5.77
CA GLN A 708 1.33 11.98 -6.72
C GLN A 708 -0.03 12.53 -6.27
N GLU A 709 -1.15 11.95 -6.68
CA GLU A 709 -2.49 12.46 -6.34
C GLU A 709 -3.06 11.74 -5.11
N GLY A 710 -3.58 12.49 -4.13
CA GLY A 710 -4.10 11.93 -2.87
C GLY A 710 -2.99 11.43 -1.94
N THR A 711 -2.01 12.26 -1.63
CA THR A 711 -0.86 11.86 -0.80
C THR A 711 -1.01 12.34 0.64
N GLY A 712 -1.12 11.42 1.59
CA GLY A 712 -1.17 11.73 3.02
C GLY A 712 0.03 11.16 3.77
N GLY A 713 0.53 11.86 4.78
CA GLY A 713 1.60 11.32 5.63
C GLY A 713 1.22 10.03 6.35
N ILE A 714 -0.08 9.84 6.68
CA ILE A 714 -0.59 8.62 7.28
C ILE A 714 -1.45 7.83 6.29
N VAL A 715 -2.48 8.45 5.69
CA VAL A 715 -3.41 7.80 4.76
C VAL A 715 -3.61 8.64 3.50
N GLY A 716 -3.61 8.03 2.31
CA GLY A 716 -3.87 8.75 1.07
C GLY A 716 -5.30 9.30 0.95
N GLY A 717 -6.28 8.39 0.87
CA GLY A 717 -7.71 8.73 0.77
C GLY A 717 -8.55 8.12 1.89
N VAL A 718 -9.46 8.91 2.45
CA VAL A 718 -10.15 8.57 3.70
C VAL A 718 -11.68 8.70 3.54
N LYS A 719 -12.39 7.60 3.82
CA LYS A 719 -13.82 7.59 4.17
C LYS A 719 -13.98 6.75 5.43
N ILE A 720 -13.21 7.08 6.46
CA ILE A 720 -13.30 6.57 7.84
C ILE A 720 -12.85 7.69 8.79
N ASN A 721 -13.18 7.63 10.07
CA ASN A 721 -12.70 8.63 11.02
C ASN A 721 -11.20 8.46 11.33
N LEU A 722 -10.47 9.57 11.39
CA LEU A 722 -9.08 9.63 11.85
C LEU A 722 -8.99 10.35 13.20
N GLU A 723 -8.43 9.67 14.20
CA GLU A 723 -8.32 10.20 15.56
C GLU A 723 -6.89 10.07 16.10
N ASN A 724 -6.38 11.09 16.78
CA ASN A 724 -5.13 10.97 17.54
C ASN A 724 -3.93 10.52 16.67
N CYS A 725 -3.88 10.95 15.41
CA CYS A 725 -2.81 10.62 14.47
C CYS A 725 -1.73 11.70 14.47
N GLU A 726 -0.46 11.29 14.42
CA GLU A 726 0.70 12.17 14.49
C GLU A 726 1.68 11.91 13.33
N ASN A 727 1.83 12.89 12.45
CA ASN A 727 2.81 12.79 11.37
C ASN A 727 4.08 13.61 11.67
N ARG A 728 5.24 12.96 11.74
CA ARG A 728 6.56 13.62 11.72
C ARG A 728 7.34 13.37 10.42
N SER A 729 6.80 12.56 9.51
CA SER A 729 7.42 12.23 8.23
C SER A 729 7.40 13.41 7.26
N SER A 730 8.38 13.47 6.35
CA SER A 730 8.31 14.40 5.22
C SER A 730 7.35 13.86 4.16
N VAL A 731 6.40 14.69 3.71
CA VAL A 731 5.36 14.32 2.76
C VAL A 731 5.51 15.15 1.50
N LYS A 732 5.59 14.49 0.34
CA LYS A 732 5.67 15.14 -0.98
C LYS A 732 4.66 14.51 -1.93
N GLY A 733 3.87 15.32 -2.61
CA GLY A 733 2.92 14.87 -3.63
C GLY A 733 2.75 15.86 -4.78
N THR A 734 1.75 15.62 -5.63
CA THR A 734 1.38 16.53 -6.71
C THR A 734 0.07 17.23 -6.40
N ARG A 735 -1.00 16.48 -6.13
CA ARG A 735 -2.34 17.01 -5.87
C ARG A 735 -2.99 16.36 -4.65
N PHE A 736 -3.80 17.11 -3.89
CA PHE A 736 -4.44 16.66 -2.65
C PHE A 736 -3.41 16.11 -1.64
N VAL A 737 -2.51 16.98 -1.18
CA VAL A 737 -1.39 16.59 -0.32
C VAL A 737 -1.63 17.05 1.11
N GLY A 738 -1.60 16.11 2.07
CA GLY A 738 -1.80 16.42 3.49
C GLY A 738 -0.80 15.76 4.41
N GLY A 739 -0.46 16.42 5.52
CA GLY A 739 0.43 15.82 6.52
C GLY A 739 -0.21 14.61 7.22
N ILE A 740 -1.53 14.57 7.40
CA ILE A 740 -2.25 13.42 7.94
C ILE A 740 -2.92 12.62 6.81
N ALA A 741 -3.78 13.29 6.04
CA ALA A 741 -4.57 12.67 4.99
C ALA A 741 -4.46 13.44 3.66
N GLY A 742 -4.35 12.75 2.52
CA GLY A 742 -4.39 13.42 1.23
C GLY A 742 -5.79 14.00 0.94
N SER A 743 -6.81 13.15 1.09
CA SER A 743 -8.22 13.52 0.94
C SER A 743 -9.14 12.82 1.94
N SER A 744 -10.30 13.44 2.24
CA SER A 744 -11.35 12.87 3.10
C SER A 744 -12.74 13.19 2.57
N THR A 745 -13.69 12.26 2.71
CA THR A 745 -15.10 12.41 2.31
C THR A 745 -16.05 11.94 3.42
N GLU A 746 -17.00 12.78 3.85
CA GLU A 746 -18.10 12.48 4.80
C GLU A 746 -17.66 12.00 6.21
N ARG A 747 -16.41 12.26 6.58
CA ARG A 747 -15.77 11.70 7.79
C ARG A 747 -14.89 12.74 8.45
N ASN A 748 -14.65 12.57 9.74
CA ASN A 748 -13.98 13.60 10.54
C ASN A 748 -12.53 13.22 10.81
N ILE A 749 -11.69 14.25 10.86
CA ILE A 749 -10.31 14.16 11.35
C ILE A 749 -10.26 14.96 12.63
N TRP A 750 -9.93 14.30 13.75
CA TRP A 750 -9.79 15.01 15.01
C TRP A 750 -8.58 14.59 15.84
N ARG A 751 -8.19 15.47 16.74
CA ARG A 751 -7.04 15.28 17.64
C ARG A 751 -5.74 14.90 16.92
N SER A 752 -5.54 15.37 15.70
CA SER A 752 -4.41 14.94 14.87
C SER A 752 -3.41 16.07 14.62
N THR A 753 -2.12 15.73 14.58
CA THR A 753 -1.03 16.71 14.51
C THR A 753 -0.03 16.38 13.42
N ASN A 754 0.29 17.36 12.57
CA ASN A 754 1.42 17.29 11.65
C ASN A 754 2.60 18.12 12.16
N TYR A 755 3.77 17.49 12.27
CA TYR A 755 5.07 18.10 12.52
C TYR A 755 5.98 18.09 11.28
N GLY A 756 5.73 17.17 10.35
CA GLY A 756 6.56 16.97 9.16
C GLY A 756 6.37 18.04 8.09
N THR A 757 7.34 18.19 7.19
CA THR A 757 7.18 19.07 6.03
C THR A 757 6.17 18.49 5.04
N VAL A 758 5.38 19.34 4.40
CA VAL A 758 4.43 18.94 3.35
C VAL A 758 4.72 19.77 2.10
N GLU A 759 4.93 19.09 0.97
CA GLU A 759 5.30 19.72 -0.29
C GLU A 759 4.42 19.23 -1.45
N ASN A 760 4.00 20.14 -2.34
CA ASN A 760 3.37 19.75 -3.59
C ASN A 760 3.76 20.63 -4.79
N ASP A 761 3.52 20.11 -5.99
CA ASP A 761 3.84 20.79 -7.25
C ASP A 761 2.65 21.15 -8.17
N ASP A 762 1.39 20.83 -7.81
CA ASP A 762 0.21 21.16 -8.64
C ASP A 762 -0.94 21.89 -7.88
N ALA A 763 -1.63 21.23 -6.95
CA ALA A 763 -2.77 21.86 -6.26
C ALA A 763 -3.15 21.20 -4.93
N GLU A 764 -3.77 21.99 -4.06
CA GLU A 764 -4.51 21.56 -2.87
C GLU A 764 -3.62 20.87 -1.83
N ILE A 765 -3.04 21.69 -0.95
CA ILE A 765 -2.09 21.24 0.07
C ILE A 765 -2.45 21.79 1.45
N GLY A 766 -2.47 20.91 2.44
CA GLY A 766 -2.73 21.26 3.84
C GLY A 766 -1.78 20.57 4.82
N GLY A 767 -1.56 21.18 5.98
CA GLY A 767 -0.78 20.52 7.04
C GLY A 767 -1.49 19.30 7.63
N ILE A 768 -2.82 19.31 7.71
CA ILE A 768 -3.62 18.16 8.14
C ILE A 768 -4.15 17.41 6.93
N ILE A 769 -4.82 18.12 6.01
CA ILE A 769 -5.53 17.52 4.88
C ILE A 769 -5.38 18.32 3.58
N GLY A 770 -5.15 17.64 2.46
CA GLY A 770 -5.12 18.30 1.14
C GLY A 770 -6.51 18.75 0.69
N TYR A 771 -7.44 17.79 0.60
CA TYR A 771 -8.82 18.00 0.13
C TYR A 771 -9.87 17.40 1.07
N ALA A 772 -10.78 18.22 1.58
CA ALA A 772 -11.78 17.84 2.56
C ALA A 772 -13.21 18.03 2.01
N ASP A 773 -13.92 16.94 1.73
CA ASP A 773 -15.29 16.93 1.24
C ASP A 773 -16.24 16.48 2.36
N ASP A 774 -17.21 17.32 2.74
CA ASP A 774 -18.16 17.05 3.85
C ASP A 774 -17.46 16.52 5.12
N THR A 775 -16.29 17.09 5.42
CA THR A 775 -15.34 16.62 6.44
C THR A 775 -15.17 17.68 7.52
N SER A 776 -15.31 17.32 8.80
CA SER A 776 -14.97 18.22 9.91
C SER A 776 -13.54 17.99 10.43
N ILE A 777 -12.86 19.08 10.75
CA ILE A 777 -11.49 19.10 11.26
C ILE A 777 -11.50 19.69 12.67
N GLU A 778 -11.26 18.87 13.68
CA GLU A 778 -11.47 19.24 15.08
C GLU A 778 -10.23 18.97 15.94
N ASP A 779 -9.84 19.90 16.80
CA ASP A 779 -8.68 19.72 17.70
C ASP A 779 -7.40 19.31 16.96
N CYS A 780 -7.12 19.89 15.78
CA CYS A 780 -5.96 19.53 14.96
C CYS A 780 -4.89 20.63 14.90
N ALA A 781 -3.62 20.25 14.77
CA ALA A 781 -2.50 21.18 14.66
C ALA A 781 -1.54 20.90 13.50
N ASN A 782 -1.09 21.95 12.83
CA ASN A 782 0.07 21.89 11.94
C ASN A 782 1.24 22.71 12.48
N TYR A 783 2.32 22.03 12.82
CA TYR A 783 3.64 22.60 13.17
C TYR A 783 4.63 22.55 12.01
N GLY A 784 4.36 21.71 11.00
CA GLY A 784 5.21 21.52 9.83
C GLY A 784 5.17 22.69 8.86
N LYS A 785 6.27 22.86 8.12
CA LYS A 785 6.34 23.82 7.01
C LYS A 785 5.60 23.27 5.78
N ILE A 786 4.80 24.12 5.14
CA ILE A 786 4.07 23.85 3.90
C ILE A 786 4.74 24.58 2.74
N THR A 787 5.07 23.86 1.66
CA THR A 787 5.62 24.46 0.43
C THR A 787 4.83 24.00 -0.79
N SER A 788 4.38 24.94 -1.60
CA SER A 788 3.58 24.67 -2.80
C SER A 788 4.09 25.44 -4.00
N THR A 789 4.00 24.85 -5.18
CA THR A 789 4.07 25.59 -6.45
C THR A 789 2.71 25.69 -7.15
N GLY A 790 1.65 25.33 -6.43
CA GLY A 790 0.33 25.01 -6.96
C GLY A 790 -0.78 26.00 -6.59
N TRP A 791 -2.04 25.57 -6.71
CA TRP A 791 -3.22 26.31 -6.22
C TRP A 791 -3.62 25.85 -4.81
N TYR A 792 -4.21 26.74 -4.01
CA TYR A 792 -4.89 26.43 -2.75
C TYR A 792 -3.99 25.82 -1.67
N ALA A 793 -2.97 26.56 -1.23
CA ALA A 793 -2.16 26.17 -0.09
C ALA A 793 -2.74 26.70 1.24
N GLY A 794 -2.92 25.81 2.21
CA GLY A 794 -3.39 26.11 3.56
C GLY A 794 -2.53 25.50 4.65
N GLY A 795 -2.46 26.13 5.83
CA GLY A 795 -1.72 25.57 6.96
C GLY A 795 -2.40 24.36 7.61
N ILE A 796 -3.73 24.29 7.59
CA ILE A 796 -4.54 23.15 8.08
C ILE A 796 -5.10 22.35 6.92
N ALA A 797 -5.84 23.01 6.01
CA ALA A 797 -6.49 22.35 4.88
C ALA A 797 -6.18 23.07 3.56
N GLY A 798 -5.93 22.33 2.49
CA GLY A 798 -5.78 22.93 1.15
C GLY A 798 -7.11 23.46 0.64
N HIS A 799 -8.07 22.56 0.47
CA HIS A 799 -9.40 22.87 -0.06
C HIS A 799 -10.48 22.16 0.75
N THR A 800 -11.56 22.86 1.09
CA THR A 800 -12.75 22.31 1.75
C THR A 800 -13.99 22.49 0.88
N LEU A 801 -14.74 21.41 0.64
CA LEU A 801 -15.97 21.37 -0.17
C LEU A 801 -17.20 20.97 0.67
N PHE A 802 -18.33 21.64 0.43
CA PHE A 802 -19.64 21.40 1.09
C PHE A 802 -19.64 21.58 2.62
N ASN A 803 -20.72 21.18 3.31
CA ASN A 803 -21.07 21.60 4.68
C ASN A 803 -20.22 20.96 5.80
N GLY A 804 -18.94 21.30 5.90
CA GLY A 804 -18.05 20.87 6.99
C GLY A 804 -17.98 21.83 8.19
N SER A 805 -17.17 21.48 9.20
CA SER A 805 -16.79 22.42 10.26
C SER A 805 -15.31 22.37 10.62
N ILE A 806 -14.77 23.50 11.08
CA ILE A 806 -13.41 23.59 11.60
C ILE A 806 -13.47 24.04 13.06
N GLN A 807 -12.84 23.28 13.94
CA GLN A 807 -12.97 23.50 15.38
C GLN A 807 -11.66 23.37 16.11
N ASN A 808 -11.34 24.36 16.96
CA ASN A 808 -10.18 24.31 17.86
C ASN A 808 -8.89 23.90 17.14
N VAL A 809 -8.56 24.53 16.02
CA VAL A 809 -7.39 24.19 15.21
C VAL A 809 -6.25 25.18 15.43
N PHE A 810 -5.01 24.73 15.21
CA PHE A 810 -3.83 25.58 15.34
C PHE A 810 -2.80 25.42 14.21
N SER A 811 -2.55 26.50 13.47
CA SER A 811 -1.51 26.55 12.42
C SER A 811 -0.28 27.33 12.91
N TYR A 812 0.84 26.65 13.08
CA TYR A 812 2.08 27.24 13.61
C TYR A 812 3.19 27.42 12.56
N GLY A 813 3.30 26.48 11.62
CA GLY A 813 4.35 26.43 10.61
C GLY A 813 4.17 27.43 9.46
N ASP A 814 5.26 27.72 8.75
CA ASP A 814 5.24 28.61 7.59
C ASP A 814 4.48 27.98 6.41
N VAL A 815 3.79 28.81 5.63
CA VAL A 815 3.09 28.43 4.40
C VAL A 815 3.68 29.24 3.23
N THR A 816 4.39 28.56 2.33
CA THR A 816 5.03 29.19 1.17
C THR A 816 4.43 28.64 -0.12
N ASN A 817 3.77 29.50 -0.89
CA ASN A 817 3.34 29.22 -2.25
C ASN A 817 4.10 30.10 -3.24
N THR A 818 4.78 29.49 -4.21
CA THR A 818 5.51 30.21 -5.26
C THR A 818 4.67 30.51 -6.51
N ASN A 819 3.45 29.99 -6.60
CA ASN A 819 2.51 30.32 -7.67
C ASN A 819 1.98 31.75 -7.48
N THR A 820 2.34 32.66 -8.38
CA THR A 820 1.93 34.07 -8.30
C THR A 820 0.44 34.29 -8.59
N ASN A 821 -0.26 33.29 -9.12
CA ASN A 821 -1.69 33.37 -9.41
C ASN A 821 -2.55 32.82 -8.28
N ASP A 822 -1.96 32.16 -7.29
CA ASP A 822 -2.67 31.61 -6.14
C ASP A 822 -2.80 32.64 -5.00
N ASN A 823 -3.82 32.46 -4.17
CA ASN A 823 -3.97 33.15 -2.91
C ASN A 823 -3.93 32.12 -1.78
N PRO A 824 -2.78 31.86 -1.13
CA PRO A 824 -2.73 30.92 -0.03
C PRO A 824 -3.33 31.53 1.25
N GLY A 825 -3.78 30.67 2.17
CA GLY A 825 -4.23 31.06 3.50
C GLY A 825 -3.40 30.38 4.60
N ILE A 826 -3.27 31.02 5.76
CA ILE A 826 -2.50 30.45 6.88
C ILE A 826 -3.25 29.29 7.55
N ILE A 827 -4.58 29.22 7.41
CA ILE A 827 -5.40 28.10 7.87
C ILE A 827 -5.89 27.28 6.67
N ILE A 828 -6.57 27.91 5.70
CA ILE A 828 -7.21 27.22 4.58
C ILE A 828 -6.84 27.88 3.25
N GLY A 829 -6.52 27.08 2.24
CA GLY A 829 -6.29 27.58 0.87
C GLY A 829 -7.59 28.07 0.23
N TYR A 830 -8.57 27.19 0.08
CA TYR A 830 -9.86 27.49 -0.57
C TYR A 830 -11.05 26.88 0.17
N VAL A 831 -12.13 27.65 0.30
CA VAL A 831 -13.42 27.21 0.83
C VAL A 831 -14.47 27.30 -0.27
N ASP A 832 -14.96 26.15 -0.73
CA ASP A 832 -16.06 26.03 -1.70
C ASP A 832 -17.32 25.50 -1.00
N GLY A 833 -18.28 26.38 -0.74
CA GLY A 833 -19.49 26.08 0.04
C GLY A 833 -19.48 26.71 1.43
N THR A 834 -20.06 26.03 2.41
CA THR A 834 -20.22 26.55 3.79
C THR A 834 -19.33 25.78 4.75
N LEU A 835 -18.26 26.43 5.24
CA LEU A 835 -17.44 25.89 6.33
C LEU A 835 -17.71 26.67 7.61
N THR A 836 -18.24 26.01 8.65
CA THR A 836 -18.54 26.66 9.93
C THR A 836 -17.38 26.51 10.90
N ALA A 837 -16.81 27.64 11.32
CA ALA A 837 -15.80 27.70 12.37
C ALA A 837 -16.49 27.67 13.74
N LYS A 838 -16.21 26.61 14.50
CA LYS A 838 -16.70 26.37 15.86
C LYS A 838 -15.54 26.53 16.84
N GLY A 839 -15.76 27.14 18.00
CA GLY A 839 -14.66 27.34 18.97
C GLY A 839 -13.55 28.29 18.46
N ILE A 840 -12.28 27.88 18.58
CA ILE A 840 -11.12 28.74 18.24
C ILE A 840 -10.40 28.27 16.98
N VAL A 841 -10.09 29.21 16.07
CA VAL A 841 -9.21 28.98 14.91
C VAL A 841 -7.96 29.84 15.10
N ALA A 842 -6.85 29.21 15.49
CA ALA A 842 -5.65 29.91 15.91
C ALA A 842 -4.50 29.79 14.89
N TYR A 843 -3.67 30.82 14.81
CA TYR A 843 -2.40 30.75 14.08
C TYR A 843 -1.26 31.54 14.74
N ASN A 844 -0.03 31.14 14.41
CA ASN A 844 1.18 31.87 14.76
C ASN A 844 1.28 33.14 13.90
N LYS A 845 1.14 34.32 14.52
CA LYS A 845 1.23 35.63 13.86
C LYS A 845 2.62 35.91 13.27
N GLU A 846 3.64 35.21 13.76
CA GLU A 846 5.01 35.32 13.27
C GLU A 846 5.36 34.25 12.23
N ALA A 847 4.40 33.40 11.82
CA ALA A 847 4.59 32.50 10.69
C ALA A 847 4.61 33.29 9.38
N LEU A 848 5.38 32.79 8.40
CA LEU A 848 5.47 33.39 7.08
C LEU A 848 4.39 32.80 6.17
N LEU A 849 3.55 33.67 5.61
CA LEU A 849 2.70 33.39 4.46
C LEU A 849 3.34 34.04 3.23
N ASN A 850 3.83 33.24 2.27
CA ASN A 850 4.59 33.71 1.11
C ASN A 850 5.77 34.63 1.47
N ASN A 851 6.59 34.20 2.44
CA ASN A 851 7.74 34.95 2.96
C ASN A 851 7.39 36.28 3.65
N SER A 852 6.12 36.52 4.00
CA SER A 852 5.66 37.71 4.73
C SER A 852 4.90 37.33 5.99
N SER A 853 5.18 38.00 7.10
CA SER A 853 4.33 37.97 8.31
C SER A 853 3.31 39.13 8.34
N GLU A 854 3.27 39.95 7.29
CA GLU A 854 2.32 41.06 7.12
C GLU A 854 1.17 40.66 6.19
N ASN A 855 -0.05 41.12 6.48
CA ASN A 855 -1.27 40.84 5.70
C ASN A 855 -1.61 39.33 5.56
N ILE A 856 -1.36 38.55 6.61
CA ILE A 856 -1.69 37.12 6.65
C ILE A 856 -3.20 36.94 6.44
N LYS A 857 -3.56 36.21 5.37
CA LYS A 857 -4.94 35.77 5.11
C LYS A 857 -5.23 34.49 5.90
N ILE A 858 -6.43 34.41 6.48
CA ILE A 858 -6.91 33.21 7.19
C ILE A 858 -7.30 32.14 6.19
N VAL A 859 -8.16 32.55 5.25
CA VAL A 859 -8.60 31.78 4.10
C VAL A 859 -8.06 32.48 2.85
N GLY A 860 -7.46 31.71 1.95
CA GLY A 860 -6.91 32.21 0.70
C GLY A 860 -7.99 32.74 -0.24
N GLU A 861 -8.95 31.87 -0.56
CA GLU A 861 -10.16 32.15 -1.34
C GLU A 861 -11.42 31.55 -0.66
N GLY A 862 -12.56 32.23 -0.74
CA GLY A 862 -13.77 31.87 0.00
C GLY A 862 -13.86 32.53 1.38
N SER A 863 -14.73 32.02 2.25
CA SER A 863 -14.98 32.60 3.58
C SER A 863 -15.47 31.59 4.61
N LEU A 864 -15.11 31.81 5.88
CA LEU A 864 -15.67 31.06 7.00
C LEU A 864 -17.06 31.59 7.38
N THR A 865 -17.92 30.68 7.80
CA THR A 865 -19.15 31.01 8.56
C THR A 865 -18.90 30.78 10.04
N PHE A 866 -19.64 31.44 10.92
CA PHE A 866 -19.46 31.38 12.37
C PHE A 866 -20.76 30.96 13.05
N GLU A 867 -20.65 30.38 14.25
CA GLU A 867 -21.81 30.04 15.07
C GLU A 867 -22.69 31.26 15.36
N ASP A 868 -23.98 31.03 15.60
CA ASP A 868 -24.96 32.10 15.83
C ASP A 868 -24.50 33.09 16.92
N GLY A 869 -24.43 34.36 16.56
CA GLY A 869 -24.02 35.44 17.45
C GLY A 869 -22.51 35.63 17.60
N LYS A 870 -21.67 34.87 16.88
CA LYS A 870 -20.22 35.06 16.81
C LYS A 870 -19.80 35.82 15.54
N VAL A 871 -18.74 36.61 15.67
CA VAL A 871 -18.04 37.21 14.52
C VAL A 871 -16.61 36.67 14.41
N GLU A 872 -15.94 36.93 13.29
CA GLU A 872 -14.56 36.47 13.04
C GLU A 872 -13.60 36.81 14.20
N ALA A 873 -13.70 38.01 14.77
CA ALA A 873 -12.86 38.45 15.89
C ALA A 873 -13.05 37.63 17.18
N ASP A 874 -14.18 36.94 17.35
CA ASP A 874 -14.44 36.07 18.49
C ASP A 874 -13.75 34.70 18.34
N VAL A 875 -13.63 34.22 17.10
CA VAL A 875 -13.25 32.83 16.75
C VAL A 875 -11.80 32.75 16.27
N VAL A 876 -11.38 33.66 15.37
CA VAL A 876 -10.05 33.65 14.77
C VAL A 876 -9.07 34.43 15.63
N LYS A 877 -7.98 33.78 16.05
CA LYS A 877 -6.99 34.36 16.97
C LYS A 877 -5.56 34.23 16.44
N ALA A 878 -4.84 35.33 16.44
CA ALA A 878 -3.43 35.39 16.05
C ALA A 878 -2.54 35.57 17.30
N PHE A 879 -1.54 34.71 17.47
CA PHE A 879 -0.67 34.74 18.64
C PHE A 879 0.81 34.93 18.27
N THR A 880 1.52 35.74 19.05
CA THR A 880 2.99 35.80 18.99
C THR A 880 3.60 34.52 19.56
N LYS A 881 4.86 34.21 19.24
CA LYS A 881 5.55 33.05 19.83
C LYS A 881 5.64 33.13 21.34
N GLN A 882 5.72 34.34 21.90
CA GLN A 882 5.70 34.54 23.35
C GLN A 882 4.35 34.19 23.97
N GLN A 883 3.24 34.60 23.35
CA GLN A 883 1.89 34.21 23.80
C GLN A 883 1.66 32.70 23.66
N ILE A 884 2.13 32.10 22.57
CA ILE A 884 2.06 30.64 22.37
C ILE A 884 2.79 29.88 23.49
N LYS A 885 3.96 30.36 23.93
CA LYS A 885 4.70 29.77 25.07
C LYS A 885 4.05 29.99 26.44
N SER A 886 3.12 30.94 26.55
CA SER A 886 2.52 31.30 27.84
C SER A 886 1.47 30.31 28.34
N GLY A 887 0.93 29.45 27.49
CA GLY A 887 -0.22 28.59 27.81
C GLY A 887 -1.57 29.15 27.36
N GLU A 888 -1.62 30.43 26.98
CA GLU A 888 -2.84 31.10 26.49
C GLU A 888 -3.56 30.31 25.40
N VAL A 889 -2.81 29.84 24.41
CA VAL A 889 -3.36 29.15 23.23
C VAL A 889 -3.96 27.79 23.62
N ALA A 890 -3.26 27.00 24.45
CA ALA A 890 -3.77 25.70 24.91
C ALA A 890 -5.08 25.87 25.70
N TRP A 891 -5.16 26.88 26.57
CA TRP A 891 -6.34 27.15 27.37
C TRP A 891 -7.53 27.62 26.51
N LEU A 892 -7.29 28.50 25.52
CA LEU A 892 -8.32 28.98 24.61
C LEU A 892 -8.85 27.86 23.70
N LEU A 893 -7.97 27.00 23.17
CA LEU A 893 -8.37 25.86 22.32
C LEU A 893 -9.21 24.82 23.09
N ASN A 894 -9.06 24.72 24.41
CA ASN A 894 -9.96 23.94 25.26
C ASN A 894 -11.29 24.65 25.59
N GLY A 895 -11.62 25.78 24.94
CA GLY A 895 -12.85 26.53 25.21
C GLY A 895 -12.80 27.34 26.50
N SER A 896 -11.62 27.87 26.84
CA SER A 896 -11.42 28.69 28.06
C SER A 896 -11.71 27.93 29.35
N THR A 897 -11.37 26.64 29.40
CA THR A 897 -11.49 25.81 30.59
C THR A 897 -10.26 24.93 30.79
N SER A 898 -9.99 24.63 32.05
CA SER A 898 -8.98 23.66 32.51
C SER A 898 -9.62 22.40 33.09
N VAL A 899 -10.96 22.37 33.07
CA VAL A 899 -11.77 21.26 33.55
C VAL A 899 -12.60 20.78 32.36
N PRO A 900 -12.49 19.50 31.97
CA PRO A 900 -13.32 18.98 30.91
C PRO A 900 -14.80 18.97 31.34
N THR A 901 -15.70 18.95 30.36
CA THR A 901 -17.12 18.74 30.65
C THR A 901 -17.31 17.32 31.19
N GLU A 902 -18.32 17.11 32.04
CA GLU A 902 -18.60 15.79 32.61
C GLU A 902 -18.74 14.74 31.47
N GLY A 903 -17.88 13.72 31.50
CA GLY A 903 -17.82 12.69 30.45
C GLY A 903 -16.88 12.96 29.27
N SER A 904 -16.10 14.07 29.26
CA SER A 904 -15.07 14.35 28.25
C SER A 904 -13.66 14.49 28.85
N THR A 905 -12.65 14.58 27.99
CA THR A 905 -11.26 14.91 28.34
C THR A 905 -10.86 16.22 27.65
N LEU A 906 -9.88 16.93 28.21
CA LEU A 906 -9.27 18.05 27.50
C LEU A 906 -8.54 17.53 26.26
N ALA A 907 -8.51 18.32 25.20
CA ALA A 907 -7.79 18.00 23.97
C ALA A 907 -6.38 18.59 23.98
N TRP A 908 -6.24 19.82 24.49
CA TRP A 908 -4.99 20.59 24.41
C TRP A 908 -4.25 20.67 25.75
N TYR A 909 -2.94 20.50 25.70
CA TYR A 909 -2.04 20.50 26.86
C TYR A 909 -0.77 21.27 26.54
N GLN A 910 -0.07 21.79 27.55
CA GLN A 910 1.23 22.43 27.36
C GLN A 910 2.01 22.47 28.68
N LYS A 911 3.21 21.90 28.71
CA LYS A 911 4.18 22.12 29.79
C LYS A 911 4.83 23.49 29.62
N LEU A 912 4.46 24.43 30.48
CA LEU A 912 4.98 25.78 30.47
C LEU A 912 6.47 25.77 30.87
N GLY A 913 7.29 26.49 30.11
CA GLY A 913 8.75 26.51 30.28
C GLY A 913 9.51 25.45 29.47
N GLU A 914 8.85 24.37 29.04
CA GLU A 914 9.45 23.30 28.24
C GLU A 914 8.90 23.25 26.81
N ASN A 915 7.58 23.15 26.65
CA ASN A 915 6.96 23.08 25.33
C ASN A 915 6.93 24.45 24.65
N ALA A 916 7.38 24.49 23.39
CA ALA A 916 7.32 25.70 22.57
C ALA A 916 5.89 26.10 22.15
N TYR A 917 4.97 25.13 22.11
CA TYR A 917 3.59 25.27 21.66
C TYR A 917 2.68 24.20 22.29
N PRO A 918 1.34 24.35 22.23
CA PRO A 918 0.38 23.34 22.71
C PRO A 918 0.55 21.97 22.05
N VAL A 919 0.14 20.90 22.71
CA VAL A 919 0.19 19.52 22.19
C VAL A 919 -1.11 18.80 22.54
N LEU A 920 -1.43 17.74 21.79
CA LEU A 920 -2.63 16.94 21.99
C LEU A 920 -2.42 15.73 22.90
N THR A 921 -1.19 15.53 23.38
CA THR A 921 -0.86 14.44 24.31
C THR A 921 -0.91 14.93 25.76
N ALA A 922 -1.74 14.29 26.56
CA ALA A 922 -1.78 14.51 28.00
C ALA A 922 -0.51 13.96 28.66
N ALA A 923 0.12 14.75 29.53
CA ALA A 923 1.18 14.29 30.42
C ALA A 923 1.06 14.98 31.79
N GLU A 924 1.72 14.41 32.80
CA GLU A 924 1.65 14.90 34.16
C GLU A 924 2.13 16.36 34.28
N GLY A 925 1.25 17.22 34.78
CA GLY A 925 1.53 18.65 34.92
C GLY A 925 1.57 19.42 33.59
N ASN A 926 0.91 18.95 32.52
CA ASN A 926 0.76 19.71 31.26
C ASN A 926 -0.59 20.44 31.14
N THR A 927 -1.55 20.24 32.05
CA THR A 927 -2.82 20.98 32.03
C THR A 927 -2.54 22.46 32.26
N VAL A 928 -3.14 23.34 31.45
CA VAL A 928 -2.99 24.79 31.61
C VAL A 928 -4.19 25.38 32.33
N TYR A 929 -3.92 26.11 33.41
CA TYR A 929 -4.85 26.86 34.24
C TYR A 929 -4.74 28.35 33.96
N ASN A 930 -5.88 29.04 33.89
CA ASN A 930 -5.95 30.50 33.82
C ASN A 930 -6.30 31.08 35.20
N GLY A 931 -5.61 32.13 35.61
CA GLY A 931 -5.71 32.71 36.95
C GLY A 931 -4.69 33.82 37.17
N SER A 932 -4.55 34.29 38.41
CA SER A 932 -3.56 35.33 38.76
C SER A 932 -2.36 34.70 39.47
N PHE A 933 -1.37 34.25 38.70
CA PHE A 933 -0.16 33.62 39.22
C PHE A 933 1.00 34.62 39.31
N ARG A 934 1.92 34.43 40.26
CA ARG A 934 3.19 35.17 40.31
C ARG A 934 4.34 34.18 40.38
N TYR A 935 5.39 34.41 39.61
CA TYR A 935 6.63 33.65 39.72
C TYR A 935 7.50 34.18 40.87
N CYS A 936 8.48 33.38 41.30
CA CYS A 936 9.42 33.72 42.37
C CYS A 936 10.21 35.02 42.13
N ASP A 937 10.38 35.45 40.87
CA ASP A 937 11.08 36.67 40.46
C ASP A 937 10.19 37.93 40.49
N GLY A 938 8.94 37.80 40.92
CA GLY A 938 7.97 38.89 40.99
C GLY A 938 7.21 39.16 39.69
N THR A 939 7.46 38.40 38.61
CA THR A 939 6.69 38.51 37.37
C THR A 939 5.30 37.90 37.50
N ALA A 940 4.28 38.57 36.96
CA ALA A 940 2.92 38.06 36.94
C ALA A 940 2.70 37.18 35.71
N SER A 941 1.97 36.08 35.87
CA SER A 941 1.52 35.21 34.78
C SER A 941 0.02 35.00 34.88
N SER A 942 -0.65 35.05 33.73
CA SER A 942 -2.08 34.74 33.63
C SER A 942 -2.35 33.23 33.50
N TYR A 943 -1.30 32.42 33.28
CA TYR A 943 -1.40 31.00 33.00
C TYR A 943 -0.37 30.19 33.79
N SER A 944 -0.72 28.95 34.15
CA SER A 944 0.07 28.08 35.02
C SER A 944 -0.21 26.60 34.74
N ASN A 945 0.72 25.69 35.06
CA ASN A 945 0.44 24.25 35.11
C ASN A 945 -0.11 23.73 36.45
N SER A 946 -0.26 24.62 37.43
CA SER A 946 -0.90 24.33 38.73
C SER A 946 -2.22 25.08 38.87
N SER A 947 -3.22 24.38 39.41
CA SER A 947 -4.51 24.96 39.79
C SER A 947 -4.47 25.71 41.13
N SER A 948 -3.37 25.60 41.87
CA SER A 948 -3.20 26.21 43.18
C SER A 948 -2.55 27.59 43.05
N GLU A 949 -3.21 28.64 43.56
CA GLU A 949 -2.56 29.94 43.74
C GLU A 949 -1.35 29.83 44.72
N ASN A 950 -1.40 28.92 45.69
CA ASN A 950 -0.41 28.79 46.76
C ASN A 950 0.88 28.06 46.34
N GLU A 951 0.89 27.29 45.26
CA GLU A 951 2.12 26.63 44.78
C GLU A 951 3.07 27.58 44.04
N LEU A 952 2.60 28.78 43.68
CA LEU A 952 3.38 29.80 42.97
C LEU A 952 3.55 31.10 43.76
N VAL A 953 2.72 31.39 44.76
CA VAL A 953 2.84 32.63 45.56
C VAL A 953 4.12 32.64 46.41
N HIS A 954 5.04 33.54 46.06
CA HIS A 954 6.00 34.06 47.03
C HIS A 954 5.24 34.79 48.15
N VAL A 955 5.19 34.18 49.33
CA VAL A 955 4.98 34.94 50.57
C VAL A 955 6.37 35.41 50.99
N ALA A 956 6.66 36.71 50.90
CA ALA A 956 7.99 37.26 51.24
C ALA A 956 8.47 36.93 52.66
N SER A 957 7.57 36.49 53.54
CA SER A 957 7.90 35.97 54.86
C SER A 957 8.54 34.57 54.86
N ALA A 958 8.69 33.91 53.71
CA ALA A 958 9.10 32.51 53.60
C ALA A 958 10.47 32.28 52.92
N THR A 959 11.25 33.35 52.70
CA THR A 959 12.66 33.26 52.28
C THR A 959 13.56 33.02 53.48
N LEU A 960 14.23 31.88 53.51
CA LEU A 960 15.23 31.54 54.50
C LEU A 960 16.56 32.22 54.13
N THR A 961 16.95 33.24 54.89
CA THR A 961 18.26 33.92 54.75
C THR A 961 19.43 33.10 55.28
N SER A 962 19.14 32.04 56.03
CA SER A 962 20.08 31.07 56.57
C SER A 962 19.55 29.65 56.36
N PRO A 963 20.40 28.64 56.11
CA PRO A 963 19.95 27.26 55.92
C PRO A 963 19.16 26.72 57.10
N LYS A 964 18.07 26.01 56.79
CA LYS A 964 17.25 25.27 57.75
C LYS A 964 17.43 23.79 57.46
N PHE A 965 17.53 22.96 58.49
CA PHE A 965 17.62 21.51 58.34
C PHE A 965 16.22 20.92 58.08
N ASP A 966 16.11 20.12 57.02
CA ASP A 966 14.96 19.28 56.72
C ASP A 966 15.23 17.88 57.29
N ALA A 967 14.47 17.51 58.32
CA ALA A 967 14.65 16.24 59.01
C ALA A 967 14.16 15.03 58.20
N ASP A 968 13.19 15.20 57.30
CA ASP A 968 12.64 14.12 56.48
C ASP A 968 13.62 13.79 55.35
N LYS A 969 14.20 14.83 54.73
CA LYS A 969 15.16 14.70 53.62
C LYS A 969 16.61 14.58 54.06
N HIS A 970 16.90 14.81 55.34
CA HIS A 970 18.25 14.80 55.90
C HIS A 970 19.20 15.72 55.12
N ILE A 971 18.79 16.94 54.78
CA ILE A 971 19.59 17.94 54.07
C ILE A 971 19.26 19.35 54.56
N TYR A 972 20.11 20.33 54.34
CA TYR A 972 19.73 21.73 54.58
C TYR A 972 19.14 22.34 53.31
N HIS A 973 18.22 23.27 53.50
CA HIS A 973 17.66 24.09 52.42
C HIS A 973 17.64 25.56 52.80
N MET A 974 17.86 26.44 51.82
CA MET A 974 17.84 27.89 52.01
C MET A 974 17.29 28.60 50.78
N GLY A 975 16.99 29.90 50.93
CA GLY A 975 16.31 30.66 49.90
C GLY A 975 14.80 30.45 49.95
N CYS A 976 14.16 30.15 48.83
CA CYS A 976 12.71 29.96 48.80
C CYS A 976 12.31 28.65 49.51
N SER A 977 11.26 28.66 50.32
CA SER A 977 10.72 27.44 50.94
C SER A 977 10.05 26.48 49.94
N ASN A 978 9.69 26.97 48.75
CA ASN A 978 9.20 26.15 47.66
C ASN A 978 10.37 25.55 46.87
N GLU A 979 10.51 24.23 46.91
CA GLU A 979 11.58 23.47 46.24
C GLU A 979 11.60 23.61 44.72
N ASN A 980 10.45 23.92 44.11
CA ASN A 980 10.32 24.12 42.66
C ASN A 980 10.80 25.51 42.21
N CYS A 981 11.19 26.38 43.15
CA CYS A 981 11.70 27.70 42.87
C CYS A 981 13.20 27.64 42.53
N PRO A 982 13.71 28.31 41.48
CA PRO A 982 15.14 28.36 41.18
C PRO A 982 16.00 28.95 42.30
N GLU A 983 15.39 29.74 43.20
CA GLU A 983 16.04 30.29 44.39
C GLU A 983 16.05 29.33 45.59
N HIS A 984 15.42 28.15 45.50
CA HIS A 984 15.59 27.09 46.47
C HIS A 984 16.94 26.41 46.27
N LYS A 985 17.77 26.39 47.32
CA LYS A 985 19.12 25.86 47.27
C LYS A 985 19.29 24.83 48.36
N TYR A 986 19.76 23.64 47.99
CA TYR A 986 20.19 22.63 48.95
C TYR A 986 21.62 22.92 49.41
N ALA A 987 21.85 22.73 50.71
CA ALA A 987 23.14 22.84 51.34
C ALA A 987 23.43 21.58 52.17
N ALA A 988 24.70 21.19 52.19
CA ALA A 988 25.19 20.04 52.93
C ALA A 988 25.76 20.43 54.32
N ASP A 989 25.76 21.72 54.68
CA ASP A 989 26.20 22.26 55.96
C ASP A 989 25.24 23.35 56.48
N ALA A 990 25.27 23.58 57.79
CA ALA A 990 24.41 24.57 58.46
C ALA A 990 24.71 26.02 58.05
N ASP A 991 25.94 26.29 57.58
CA ASP A 991 26.38 27.62 57.15
C ASP A 991 26.07 27.90 55.67
N GLY A 992 25.66 26.88 54.90
CA GLY A 992 25.26 27.02 53.50
C GLY A 992 26.44 27.16 52.53
N THR A 993 27.66 26.88 52.99
CA THR A 993 28.87 27.02 52.18
C THR A 993 29.12 25.82 51.28
N LEU A 994 28.62 24.64 51.68
CA LEU A 994 28.73 23.39 50.93
C LEU A 994 27.46 23.17 50.11
N LYS A 995 27.50 23.54 48.83
CA LYS A 995 26.34 23.41 47.92
C LYS A 995 26.05 21.94 47.62
N ALA A 996 24.77 21.57 47.71
CA ALA A 996 24.28 20.24 47.33
C ALA A 996 23.34 20.31 46.13
N THR A 997 23.35 19.28 45.29
CA THR A 997 22.41 19.11 44.18
C THR A 997 21.63 17.81 44.35
N GLN A 998 20.34 17.81 44.00
CA GLN A 998 19.51 16.62 44.09
C GLN A 998 19.45 15.93 42.72
N ALA A 999 19.68 14.63 42.69
CA ALA A 999 19.46 13.77 41.51
C ALA A 999 19.13 12.35 41.98
N ASP A 1000 18.24 11.64 41.27
CA ASP A 1000 17.89 10.24 41.57
C ASP A 1000 17.48 9.97 43.03
N GLY A 1001 16.82 10.95 43.68
CA GLY A 1001 16.41 10.85 45.08
C GLY A 1001 17.54 10.97 46.11
N LYS A 1002 18.78 11.25 45.68
CA LYS A 1002 19.96 11.47 46.54
C LYS A 1002 20.50 12.91 46.39
N PHE A 1003 21.26 13.35 47.39
CA PHE A 1003 21.96 14.64 47.38
C PHE A 1003 23.44 14.45 47.08
N TYR A 1004 24.02 15.32 46.27
CA TYR A 1004 25.41 15.26 45.83
C TYR A 1004 26.17 16.55 46.13
N VAL A 1005 27.41 16.39 46.57
CA VAL A 1005 28.41 17.47 46.65
C VAL A 1005 29.50 17.16 45.64
N GLU A 1006 29.76 18.08 44.71
CA GLU A 1006 30.72 17.84 43.62
C GLU A 1006 32.14 17.57 44.13
N LYS A 1007 32.63 18.37 45.09
CA LYS A 1007 34.00 18.22 45.60
C LYS A 1007 34.11 18.53 47.09
N LEU A 1008 34.80 17.67 47.83
CA LEU A 1008 35.17 17.93 49.22
C LEU A 1008 36.65 17.63 49.47
N ALA A 1009 37.37 18.55 50.13
CA ALA A 1009 38.77 18.39 50.51
C ALA A 1009 38.91 18.39 52.05
N LEU A 1010 39.52 17.34 52.58
CA LEU A 1010 39.76 17.10 54.01
C LEU A 1010 41.27 17.06 54.32
N THR A 1011 41.62 17.39 55.55
CA THR A 1011 42.99 17.36 56.10
C THR A 1011 42.96 16.85 57.56
N ASP A 1012 44.12 16.58 58.15
CA ASP A 1012 44.23 16.20 59.58
C ASP A 1012 43.63 17.24 60.53
N ALA A 1013 43.62 18.51 60.13
CA ALA A 1013 43.05 19.61 60.90
C ALA A 1013 41.58 19.90 60.56
N SER A 1014 40.99 19.19 59.59
CA SER A 1014 39.59 19.35 59.24
C SER A 1014 38.73 18.81 60.38
N THR A 1015 38.18 19.71 61.21
CA THR A 1015 37.06 19.35 62.08
C THR A 1015 35.96 18.77 61.20
N ALA A 1016 35.35 17.67 61.62
CA ALA A 1016 34.20 17.07 60.94
C ALA A 1016 33.25 18.18 60.46
N ILE A 1017 32.77 18.11 59.22
CA ILE A 1017 31.66 18.97 58.80
C ILE A 1017 30.53 18.58 59.74
N ASN A 1018 30.28 19.42 60.75
CA ASN A 1018 29.34 19.10 61.82
C ASN A 1018 27.92 19.32 61.28
N THR A 1019 27.52 18.40 60.42
CA THR A 1019 26.29 18.47 59.65
C THR A 1019 25.46 17.23 59.94
N GLN A 1020 24.15 17.45 60.08
CA GLN A 1020 23.17 16.37 60.15
C GLN A 1020 22.79 15.88 58.75
N ALA A 1021 23.31 16.52 57.68
CA ALA A 1021 22.99 16.18 56.31
C ALA A 1021 23.56 14.82 55.86
N GLN A 1022 22.81 14.14 54.99
CA GLN A 1022 23.22 12.94 54.29
C GLN A 1022 23.36 13.26 52.79
N PHE A 1023 24.55 13.04 52.25
CA PHE A 1023 24.85 13.33 50.84
C PHE A 1023 26.01 12.46 50.34
N THR A 1024 26.13 12.34 49.02
CA THR A 1024 27.22 11.64 48.34
C THR A 1024 28.21 12.65 47.79
N ILE A 1025 29.50 12.45 48.04
CA ILE A 1025 30.56 13.31 47.54
C ILE A 1025 31.10 12.68 46.27
N LYS A 1026 30.97 13.38 45.13
CA LYS A 1026 31.45 12.85 43.85
C LYS A 1026 32.96 12.73 43.82
N ASP A 1027 33.68 13.79 44.22
CA ASP A 1027 35.14 13.79 44.36
C ASP A 1027 35.58 14.16 45.79
N LEU A 1028 35.96 13.14 46.58
CA LEU A 1028 36.52 13.30 47.92
C LEU A 1028 38.05 13.23 47.87
N GLN A 1029 38.71 14.21 48.46
CA GLN A 1029 40.15 14.19 48.69
C GLN A 1029 40.44 14.35 50.17
N TYR A 1030 41.28 13.48 50.72
CA TYR A 1030 41.89 13.67 52.03
C TYR A 1030 43.41 13.81 51.87
N SER A 1031 44.02 14.78 52.55
CA SER A 1031 45.46 15.01 52.50
C SER A 1031 46.09 15.22 53.87
N ARG A 1032 47.18 14.51 54.12
CA ARG A 1032 47.99 14.60 55.34
C ARG A 1032 49.36 15.16 55.01
N GLN A 1033 49.83 16.13 55.80
CA GLN A 1033 51.19 16.65 55.67
C GLN A 1033 52.18 15.71 56.38
N LEU A 1034 53.32 15.45 55.75
CA LEU A 1034 54.44 14.71 56.35
C LEU A 1034 55.57 15.68 56.73
N ASN A 1035 56.35 15.33 57.75
CA ASN A 1035 57.50 16.14 58.14
C ASN A 1035 58.62 16.03 57.09
N GLU A 1036 59.39 17.11 56.91
CA GLU A 1036 60.47 17.15 55.92
C GLU A 1036 61.55 16.09 56.21
N GLY A 1037 61.80 15.20 55.26
CA GLY A 1037 62.77 14.10 55.40
C GLY A 1037 62.26 12.82 56.06
N GLN A 1038 60.97 12.73 56.41
CA GLN A 1038 60.36 11.54 57.02
C GLN A 1038 60.44 10.31 56.09
N LYS A 1039 61.03 9.22 56.59
CA LYS A 1039 61.22 7.96 55.87
C LYS A 1039 60.79 6.79 56.73
N GLY A 1040 60.35 5.69 56.11
CA GLY A 1040 59.94 4.48 56.83
C GLY A 1040 58.42 4.33 56.89
N TYR A 1041 57.88 4.16 58.10
CA TYR A 1041 56.46 3.86 58.31
C TYR A 1041 55.72 5.01 58.99
N VAL A 1042 54.50 5.27 58.54
CA VAL A 1042 53.55 6.20 59.15
C VAL A 1042 52.23 5.50 59.36
N THR A 1043 51.26 6.17 59.98
CA THR A 1043 49.97 5.58 60.27
C THR A 1043 48.85 6.30 59.56
N LEU A 1044 47.79 5.59 59.19
CA LEU A 1044 46.65 6.14 58.47
C LEU A 1044 45.36 5.47 58.95
N CYS A 1045 44.32 6.26 59.20
CA CYS A 1045 42.97 5.78 59.48
C CYS A 1045 42.00 6.74 58.80
N LEU A 1046 41.23 6.22 57.84
CA LEU A 1046 40.32 7.02 57.01
C LEU A 1046 38.85 6.75 57.38
N PRO A 1047 37.95 7.73 57.23
CA PRO A 1047 36.51 7.56 57.49
C PRO A 1047 35.75 6.80 56.39
N PHE A 1048 36.43 6.38 55.32
CA PHE A 1048 35.86 5.75 54.15
C PHE A 1048 36.74 4.61 53.65
N ASP A 1049 36.14 3.68 52.90
CA ASP A 1049 36.86 2.61 52.22
C ASP A 1049 37.68 3.18 51.06
N ILE A 1050 38.92 2.73 50.89
CA ILE A 1050 39.77 3.13 49.76
C ILE A 1050 40.72 2.01 49.35
N ASN A 1051 41.02 1.88 48.04
CA ASN A 1051 42.10 0.99 47.61
C ASN A 1051 43.44 1.66 47.90
N VAL A 1052 44.43 0.87 48.30
CA VAL A 1052 45.77 1.40 48.59
C VAL A 1052 46.42 2.06 47.37
N ALA A 1053 46.07 1.59 46.16
CA ALA A 1053 46.50 2.20 44.89
C ALA A 1053 46.01 3.66 44.71
N ASP A 1054 44.88 4.02 45.33
CA ASP A 1054 44.28 5.35 45.26
C ASP A 1054 44.84 6.31 46.35
N VAL A 1055 45.86 5.86 47.10
CA VAL A 1055 46.60 6.65 48.09
C VAL A 1055 47.99 6.96 47.56
N THR A 1056 48.20 8.20 47.12
CA THR A 1056 49.50 8.67 46.65
C THR A 1056 50.48 8.81 47.82
N GLY A 1057 51.70 8.30 47.65
CA GLY A 1057 52.78 8.35 48.64
C GLY A 1057 52.96 7.05 49.44
N VAL A 1058 52.21 6.01 49.12
CA VAL A 1058 52.26 4.71 49.81
C VAL A 1058 53.02 3.67 48.98
N GLU A 1059 53.89 2.90 49.63
CA GLU A 1059 54.48 1.68 49.07
C GLU A 1059 53.66 0.45 49.45
N LYS A 1060 53.31 0.32 50.75
CA LYS A 1060 52.61 -0.84 51.31
C LYS A 1060 51.75 -0.42 52.51
N CYS A 1061 50.63 -1.10 52.73
CA CYS A 1061 49.74 -0.88 53.86
C CYS A 1061 49.47 -2.18 54.62
N TYR A 1062 49.51 -2.10 55.94
CA TYR A 1062 49.28 -3.22 56.84
C TYR A 1062 48.28 -2.81 57.91
N PRO A 1063 47.28 -3.62 58.24
CA PRO A 1063 46.38 -3.34 59.34
C PRO A 1063 47.16 -3.42 60.65
N VAL A 1064 46.78 -2.58 61.61
CA VAL A 1064 47.33 -2.65 62.98
C VAL A 1064 46.92 -4.01 63.59
N GLY A 1065 47.89 -4.91 63.74
CA GLY A 1065 47.74 -6.31 64.19
C GLY A 1065 49.05 -6.92 64.72
N ASP A 1066 49.13 -8.24 64.90
CA ASP A 1066 50.31 -8.93 65.43
C ASP A 1066 51.53 -8.74 64.50
N MET A 1067 52.57 -8.06 65.00
CA MET A 1067 53.81 -7.80 64.27
C MET A 1067 54.91 -8.76 64.72
N MET A 1068 55.60 -9.42 63.78
CA MET A 1068 56.76 -10.27 64.10
C MET A 1068 58.07 -9.56 63.76
N ILE A 1069 59.00 -9.57 64.69
CA ILE A 1069 60.35 -9.02 64.49
C ILE A 1069 61.38 -10.12 64.70
N HIS A 1070 62.42 -10.16 63.85
CA HIS A 1070 63.53 -11.10 64.00
C HIS A 1070 64.80 -10.38 64.45
N MET A 1071 65.21 -10.64 65.70
CA MET A 1071 66.49 -10.22 66.26
C MET A 1071 67.41 -11.44 66.38
N PRO A 1072 68.56 -11.46 65.70
CA PRO A 1072 69.50 -12.56 65.79
C PRO A 1072 70.37 -12.53 67.06
N THR A 1073 70.32 -11.44 67.85
CA THR A 1073 71.11 -11.22 69.07
C THR A 1073 70.30 -10.47 70.13
N ASN A 1074 70.70 -10.55 71.41
CA ASN A 1074 70.13 -9.76 72.51
C ASN A 1074 70.50 -8.26 72.45
N ASP A 1075 71.14 -7.83 71.36
CA ASP A 1075 71.48 -6.43 71.10
C ASP A 1075 70.35 -5.81 70.27
N ALA A 1076 69.60 -4.91 70.89
CA ALA A 1076 68.45 -4.26 70.29
C ALA A 1076 68.77 -3.37 69.08
N SER A 1077 70.05 -3.07 68.84
CA SER A 1077 70.49 -2.33 67.65
C SER A 1077 70.56 -3.19 66.38
N VAL A 1078 70.44 -4.51 66.49
CA VAL A 1078 70.54 -5.46 65.37
C VAL A 1078 69.14 -5.95 64.95
N LEU A 1079 68.34 -5.07 64.37
CA LEU A 1079 67.08 -5.45 63.72
C LEU A 1079 67.35 -5.97 62.30
N LYS A 1080 67.03 -7.24 62.01
CA LYS A 1080 67.30 -7.83 60.69
C LYS A 1080 66.15 -7.64 59.69
N PHE A 1081 64.91 -7.86 60.13
CA PHE A 1081 63.70 -7.51 59.37
C PHE A 1081 62.47 -7.46 60.28
N VAL A 1082 61.47 -6.66 59.87
CA VAL A 1082 60.11 -6.63 60.42
C VAL A 1082 59.22 -7.38 59.43
N LEU A 1083 58.48 -8.38 59.90
CA LEU A 1083 57.57 -9.17 59.08
C LEU A 1083 56.13 -8.81 59.48
N MET A 1084 55.46 -8.08 58.58
CA MET A 1084 54.05 -7.73 58.69
C MET A 1084 53.27 -8.80 57.92
N LEU A 1085 52.39 -9.52 58.63
CA LEU A 1085 51.87 -10.81 58.15
C LEU A 1085 50.72 -10.69 57.14
N ASP A 1086 50.15 -9.50 56.93
CA ASP A 1086 48.95 -9.32 56.08
C ASP A 1086 48.96 -7.97 55.35
N GLU A 1087 49.50 -7.93 54.13
CA GLU A 1087 49.48 -6.74 53.25
C GLU A 1087 48.09 -6.57 52.65
N GLN A 1088 47.47 -5.41 52.88
CA GLN A 1088 46.10 -5.15 52.44
C GLN A 1088 46.09 -4.34 51.15
N SER A 1089 45.27 -4.74 50.19
CA SER A 1089 45.00 -3.97 48.97
C SER A 1089 43.91 -2.91 49.17
N VAL A 1090 43.12 -3.01 50.24
CA VAL A 1090 42.01 -2.12 50.59
C VAL A 1090 42.10 -1.70 52.05
N ILE A 1091 41.97 -0.40 52.32
CA ILE A 1091 41.81 0.16 53.67
C ILE A 1091 40.31 0.31 53.92
N LYS A 1092 39.78 -0.41 54.92
CA LYS A 1092 38.40 -0.24 55.35
C LYS A 1092 38.25 0.99 56.23
N ALA A 1093 37.12 1.68 56.09
CA ALA A 1093 36.73 2.81 56.93
C ALA A 1093 36.94 2.49 58.42
N GLY A 1094 37.54 3.42 59.15
CA GLY A 1094 37.84 3.26 60.58
C GLY A 1094 38.88 2.19 60.90
N THR A 1095 39.60 1.63 59.93
CA THR A 1095 40.67 0.66 60.22
C THR A 1095 42.00 1.37 60.36
N PRO A 1096 42.66 1.32 61.54
CA PRO A 1096 44.00 1.86 61.69
C PRO A 1096 45.00 1.02 60.88
N MET A 1097 45.80 1.68 60.06
CA MET A 1097 46.83 1.08 59.20
C MET A 1097 48.22 1.60 59.56
N ILE A 1098 49.22 0.74 59.40
CA ILE A 1098 50.64 1.08 59.29
C ILE A 1098 50.99 1.11 57.80
N VAL A 1099 51.50 2.25 57.35
CA VAL A 1099 51.73 2.60 55.95
C VAL A 1099 53.22 2.77 55.73
N LYS A 1100 53.82 1.94 54.89
CA LYS A 1100 55.20 2.13 54.42
C LYS A 1100 55.22 3.20 53.35
N LEU A 1101 56.05 4.22 53.53
CA LEU A 1101 56.25 5.28 52.55
C LEU A 1101 57.14 4.79 51.40
N ALA A 1102 56.80 5.14 50.15
CA ALA A 1102 57.61 4.82 48.98
C ALA A 1102 58.98 5.53 49.02
N ALA A 1103 60.02 4.81 48.57
CA ALA A 1103 61.42 5.25 48.62
C ALA A 1103 61.71 6.52 47.80
N GLU A 1104 60.89 6.77 46.77
CA GLU A 1104 60.89 7.98 45.95
C GLU A 1104 59.62 8.79 46.22
N ASN A 1105 59.56 9.55 47.32
CA ASN A 1105 58.41 10.42 47.58
C ASN A 1105 58.82 11.89 47.58
N ALA A 1106 58.60 12.51 46.41
CA ALA A 1106 58.76 13.93 46.12
C ALA A 1106 57.61 14.83 46.62
N ALA A 1107 56.69 14.35 47.47
CA ALA A 1107 55.44 15.08 47.71
C ALA A 1107 55.26 15.73 49.10
N GLN A 1108 56.07 15.42 50.12
CA GLN A 1108 55.85 15.90 51.51
C GLN A 1108 54.40 15.69 52.05
N LYS A 1109 53.57 14.84 51.40
CA LYS A 1109 52.15 14.65 51.69
C LYS A 1109 51.69 13.22 51.36
N LEU A 1110 50.75 12.70 52.14
CA LEU A 1110 49.91 11.55 51.78
C LEU A 1110 48.57 12.07 51.25
N VAL A 1111 48.11 11.57 50.10
CA VAL A 1111 46.83 12.01 49.50
C VAL A 1111 45.99 10.80 49.13
N ALA A 1112 44.80 10.71 49.73
CA ALA A 1112 43.79 9.70 49.44
C ALA A 1112 42.67 10.34 48.61
N THR A 1113 42.35 9.80 47.46
CA THR A 1113 41.24 10.25 46.61
C THR A 1113 40.21 9.15 46.45
N ALA A 1114 38.95 9.46 46.68
CA ALA A 1114 37.83 8.53 46.53
C ALA A 1114 36.66 9.20 45.82
N GLN A 1115 35.88 8.42 45.09
CA GLN A 1115 34.72 8.92 44.37
C GLN A 1115 33.43 8.35 44.94
N ASN A 1116 32.35 9.13 44.83
CA ASN A 1116 31.00 8.74 45.24
C ASN A 1116 30.92 8.25 46.70
N VAL A 1117 31.54 8.99 47.62
CA VAL A 1117 31.61 8.63 49.04
C VAL A 1117 30.37 9.14 49.77
N GLU A 1118 29.64 8.25 50.43
CA GLU A 1118 28.50 8.63 51.27
C GLU A 1118 28.97 9.31 52.57
N TYR A 1119 28.47 10.52 52.81
CA TYR A 1119 28.70 11.31 54.01
C TYR A 1119 27.44 11.38 54.85
N ASN A 1120 27.56 11.16 56.17
CA ASN A 1120 26.47 11.26 57.13
C ASN A 1120 27.02 11.67 58.51
N ALA A 1121 26.13 11.90 59.49
CA ALA A 1121 26.51 12.33 60.84
C ALA A 1121 27.48 11.36 61.58
N SER A 1122 27.60 10.11 61.13
CA SER A 1122 28.52 9.11 61.68
C SER A 1122 29.83 8.95 60.89
N PHE A 1123 30.05 9.77 59.85
CA PHE A 1123 31.21 9.65 58.95
C PHE A 1123 32.56 9.65 59.68
N PHE A 1124 32.66 10.35 60.82
CA PHE A 1124 33.87 10.44 61.65
C PHE A 1124 33.83 9.60 62.94
N ALA A 1125 33.05 8.52 62.99
CA ALA A 1125 32.97 7.67 64.19
C ALA A 1125 34.35 7.09 64.58
N ALA A 1126 34.74 7.25 65.85
CA ALA A 1126 36.04 6.81 66.36
C ALA A 1126 36.16 5.27 66.32
N PRO A 1127 37.29 4.71 65.86
CA PRO A 1127 37.48 3.27 65.83
C PRO A 1127 37.63 2.68 67.23
N THR A 1128 37.17 1.44 67.42
CA THR A 1128 37.40 0.67 68.66
C THR A 1128 38.90 0.49 68.90
N ALA A 1129 39.38 0.85 70.10
CA ALA A 1129 40.77 0.68 70.50
C ALA A 1129 41.23 -0.77 70.34
N LYS A 1130 42.35 -1.00 69.64
CA LYS A 1130 43.06 -2.28 69.57
C LYS A 1130 44.36 -2.20 70.37
N THR A 1131 45.02 -3.30 70.68
CA THR A 1131 46.35 -3.27 71.34
C THR A 1131 47.36 -3.94 70.41
N LEU A 1132 48.54 -3.34 70.22
CA LEU A 1132 49.59 -3.90 69.36
C LEU A 1132 50.54 -4.76 70.21
N THR A 1133 50.61 -6.06 69.92
CA THR A 1133 51.49 -7.04 70.60
C THR A 1133 52.64 -7.50 69.71
N LEU A 1134 53.86 -7.57 70.25
CA LEU A 1134 55.04 -8.18 69.62
C LEU A 1134 55.21 -9.62 70.05
N ARG A 1135 55.63 -10.46 69.11
CA ARG A 1135 56.19 -11.79 69.40
C ARG A 1135 57.61 -11.90 68.85
N ASP A 1136 58.54 -12.34 69.69
CA ASP A 1136 59.89 -12.72 69.27
C ASP A 1136 59.83 -14.03 68.46
N TRP A 1137 60.60 -14.13 67.38
CA TRP A 1137 60.62 -15.28 66.46
C TRP A 1137 61.10 -16.58 67.14
N ASP A 1138 61.80 -16.48 68.28
CA ASP A 1138 62.33 -17.66 68.98
C ASP A 1138 61.27 -18.50 69.72
N GLY A 1139 60.04 -18.01 69.81
CA GLY A 1139 58.89 -18.70 70.40
C GLY A 1139 58.97 -18.96 71.90
N LYS A 1140 59.96 -18.39 72.61
CA LYS A 1140 60.20 -18.63 74.06
C LYS A 1140 59.92 -17.41 74.93
N SER A 1141 59.84 -16.22 74.33
CA SER A 1141 59.50 -14.97 75.02
C SER A 1141 57.99 -14.71 74.98
N GLY A 1142 57.39 -14.30 76.11
CA GLY A 1142 55.98 -13.88 76.17
C GLY A 1142 55.70 -12.64 75.33
N MET A 1143 54.45 -12.45 74.88
CA MET A 1143 54.05 -11.28 74.08
C MET A 1143 54.43 -9.98 74.82
N MET A 1144 55.16 -9.08 74.16
CA MET A 1144 55.48 -7.75 74.71
C MET A 1144 54.54 -6.70 74.10
N PRO A 1145 53.86 -5.85 74.90
CA PRO A 1145 53.07 -4.75 74.37
C PRO A 1145 53.97 -3.64 73.78
N ILE A 1146 53.68 -3.15 72.57
CA ILE A 1146 54.36 -1.97 71.98
C ILE A 1146 53.75 -0.65 72.49
N CYS A 1147 52.48 -0.65 72.91
CA CYS A 1147 51.79 0.55 73.41
C CYS A 1147 50.54 0.16 74.21
N HIS A 1148 50.20 0.88 75.28
CA HIS A 1148 49.06 0.57 76.15
C HIS A 1148 47.78 1.35 75.83
N ASP A 1149 47.77 2.29 74.87
CA ASP A 1149 46.53 3.00 74.57
C ASP A 1149 46.44 3.45 73.11
N LEU A 1150 45.50 2.84 72.37
CA LEU A 1150 45.01 3.29 71.04
C LEU A 1150 43.73 4.12 71.19
N ALA A 1151 43.30 4.44 72.42
CA ALA A 1151 42.06 5.15 72.71
C ALA A 1151 42.02 6.60 72.19
N SER A 1152 43.15 7.16 71.73
CA SER A 1152 43.24 8.52 71.17
C SER A 1152 43.39 8.56 69.64
N ALA A 1153 43.24 7.44 68.92
CA ALA A 1153 43.29 7.42 67.46
C ALA A 1153 42.09 8.15 66.84
N THR A 1154 42.17 9.47 66.72
CA THR A 1154 41.25 10.23 65.86
C THR A 1154 41.56 9.94 64.40
N ILE A 1155 40.53 9.92 63.57
CA ILE A 1155 40.65 9.86 62.11
C ILE A 1155 41.56 11.03 61.68
N GLY A 1156 42.71 10.70 61.08
CA GLY A 1156 43.76 11.66 60.70
C GLY A 1156 44.80 12.03 61.78
N GLY A 1157 44.79 11.41 62.96
CA GLY A 1157 45.75 11.69 64.04
C GLY A 1157 47.17 11.10 63.84
N VAL A 1158 48.14 11.70 64.54
CA VAL A 1158 49.47 11.14 64.87
C VAL A 1158 49.37 10.48 66.25
N TYR A 1159 49.99 9.31 66.43
CA TYR A 1159 50.10 8.67 67.75
C TYR A 1159 50.94 9.56 68.66
N THR A 1160 50.34 10.17 69.68
CA THR A 1160 51.11 10.63 70.84
C THR A 1160 51.42 9.41 71.69
N ALA A 1161 52.70 9.07 71.79
CA ALA A 1161 53.17 7.96 72.62
C ALA A 1161 52.64 8.14 74.04
N THR A 1162 51.83 7.19 74.52
CA THR A 1162 51.60 7.02 75.96
C THR A 1162 52.96 6.76 76.62
N THR A 1163 53.15 7.21 77.86
CA THR A 1163 54.38 6.98 78.64
C THR A 1163 54.79 5.51 78.60
N LEU A 1164 55.84 5.20 77.84
CA LEU A 1164 56.42 3.88 77.76
C LEU A 1164 57.36 3.68 78.95
N GLU A 1165 57.32 2.51 79.59
CA GLU A 1165 58.36 2.17 80.57
C GLU A 1165 59.71 1.97 79.83
N PRO A 1166 60.84 2.44 80.40
CA PRO A 1166 62.17 2.22 79.83
C PRO A 1166 62.39 0.73 79.52
N GLY A 1167 62.71 0.42 78.25
CA GLY A 1167 62.85 -0.96 77.76
C GLY A 1167 61.71 -1.43 76.84
N SER A 1168 60.63 -0.66 76.69
CA SER A 1168 59.54 -0.96 75.74
C SER A 1168 59.95 -0.65 74.29
N TYR A 1169 59.55 -1.45 73.30
CA TYR A 1169 59.77 -1.12 71.89
C TYR A 1169 58.72 -0.11 71.40
N SER A 1170 59.12 0.92 70.64
CA SER A 1170 58.20 1.86 70.02
C SER A 1170 58.57 2.23 68.59
N LEU A 1171 57.53 2.57 67.82
CA LEU A 1171 57.66 3.29 66.56
C LEU A 1171 57.71 4.78 66.90
N ARG A 1172 58.86 5.41 66.71
CA ARG A 1172 59.09 6.82 67.06
C ARG A 1172 58.46 7.74 66.00
N GLU A 1173 58.19 8.99 66.38
CA GLU A 1173 57.61 10.01 65.46
C GLU A 1173 58.45 10.24 64.20
N ASP A 1174 59.75 9.94 64.25
CA ASP A 1174 60.69 10.04 63.13
C ASP A 1174 60.64 8.84 62.16
N GLY A 1175 59.78 7.85 62.41
CA GLY A 1175 59.61 6.66 61.58
C GLY A 1175 60.60 5.52 61.88
N THR A 1176 61.43 5.65 62.93
CA THR A 1176 62.36 4.60 63.37
C THR A 1176 61.74 3.69 64.43
N PHE A 1177 62.05 2.39 64.37
CA PHE A 1177 61.61 1.41 65.36
C PHE A 1177 62.78 1.11 66.32
N GLY A 1178 62.59 1.26 67.63
CA GLY A 1178 63.65 1.05 68.62
C GLY A 1178 63.16 0.93 70.05
N ILE A 1179 64.07 0.62 70.99
CA ILE A 1179 63.76 0.62 72.42
C ILE A 1179 63.57 2.07 72.89
N TYR A 1180 62.52 2.30 73.66
CA TYR A 1180 62.29 3.52 74.41
C TYR A 1180 63.26 3.55 75.60
N GLU A 1181 64.31 4.34 75.48
CA GLU A 1181 65.19 4.72 76.58
C GLU A 1181 64.80 6.15 76.98
N ASN A 1182 64.61 6.41 78.28
CA ASN A 1182 64.31 7.75 78.80
C ASN A 1182 65.45 8.71 78.41
N VAL A 1183 65.24 9.54 77.39
CA VAL A 1183 66.05 10.73 77.09
C VAL A 1183 65.14 11.90 76.79
#